data_AF-A0A7W7T288-F1
#
_entry.id   AF-A0A7W7T288-F1
#
_cell.length_a   1.000
_cell.length_b   1.000
_cell.length_c   1.000
_cell.angle_alpha   90.00
_cell.angle_beta   90.00
_cell.angle_gamma   90.00
#
_symmetry.space_group_name_H-M   'P 1'
#
loop_
_entity.id
_entity.type
_entity.pdbx_description
1 polymer ?
#
loop_
_entity_poly.entity_id
_entity_poly.type
_entity_poly.pdbx_seq_one_letter_code
_entity_poly.pdbx_strand_id
1 'polypeptide(L)'
;MTAVDHTHAKVVGYTDRLSVRPGDRLAVHASATVPDARVRVVRLGHDGTAPTRTPVAVEAPERVAIPHQDFDHGSYGLVPRPPAPGAEVTFAVWVWPTADPGGRVGLLSQGDADEGPHVELALLPDRTVRFAVRAENGVVEVEGPALHLRRWYLLVGGYGPDGLRLEVRPGARVTGEETSSVATAPGAGALVGGQVPLLLGARFVDGDRVGHFDGKLDGPTVFGTALIDVDEHFRDTATAWQRGAKAHWDLFQDIGGDKLLDVIGGHHGTLHNQPLRGVTGHDWTGEVLDWRFADRGYAAVHFHSDDLSDCGWEPLFTVEVPEGLPTGVYAVELATDEGVDRLPFFVRPAARQARLALLIPTLSYLAYALDHLYQPGMPEDPAEYAAPFARANSLHSMYDRHSDGSGVATASLLRPLLGMRDDHVLRATGCVHQLSEDLFLVGWLDRQGVEYDILTDHDLDAEGATAFEGYSAVITGSHPEYWSRRMLDGIGAHLDGGGHLGYLGGNGAYWVTAIHPERRHLAELRRGYVGVRCWESEPGELTLTSTAEPGGLWQERGRAPHRLFGIGTAAAGLTTGGAYEIQDVDHPFLDGIDRTKPLGAFGAVLGGAASFETCGIDALLGSPPGVTLLARAMLGGMYISGDTGPAIPHPLGDPVDRRRSDMTVYTTTGGGEVFSTGSIGWCGALSYDGDDNDVSRLTANVLRSWGVGPAKEEG
;
A
#
# COMPACT_ATOMS: atom_id res chain seq x y z
N MET A 1 6.66 10.04 -19.39
CA MET A 1 6.61 8.58 -19.50
C MET A 1 8.03 8.01 -19.50
N THR A 2 8.22 6.85 -18.87
CA THR A 2 9.51 6.16 -18.74
C THR A 2 9.37 4.71 -19.20
N ALA A 3 10.17 4.28 -20.17
CA ALA A 3 10.14 2.90 -20.64
C ALA A 3 10.49 1.92 -19.52
N VAL A 4 9.79 0.78 -19.47
CA VAL A 4 10.03 -0.26 -18.46
C VAL A 4 11.47 -0.77 -18.58
N ASP A 5 12.22 -0.71 -17.48
CA ASP A 5 13.55 -1.32 -17.37
C ASP A 5 13.41 -2.83 -17.09
N HIS A 6 13.69 -3.61 -18.13
CA HIS A 6 13.67 -5.07 -18.11
C HIS A 6 15.03 -5.71 -17.79
N THR A 7 15.95 -5.00 -17.15
CA THR A 7 17.26 -5.54 -16.76
C THR A 7 17.11 -6.75 -15.84
N HIS A 8 16.20 -6.67 -14.86
CA HIS A 8 15.99 -7.68 -13.83
C HIS A 8 14.83 -8.65 -14.11
N ALA A 9 13.88 -8.28 -14.97
CA ALA A 9 12.77 -9.14 -15.38
C ALA A 9 12.44 -8.91 -16.87
N LYS A 10 12.56 -9.94 -17.71
CA LYS A 10 12.46 -9.83 -19.18
C LYS A 10 11.03 -9.72 -19.71
N VAL A 11 10.08 -10.19 -18.91
CA VAL A 11 8.65 -10.04 -19.11
C VAL A 11 8.07 -9.74 -17.73
N VAL A 12 7.13 -8.80 -17.67
CA VAL A 12 6.38 -8.49 -16.46
C VAL A 12 4.93 -8.22 -16.79
N GLY A 13 4.03 -8.56 -15.88
CA GLY A 13 2.62 -8.19 -16.01
C GLY A 13 1.89 -8.05 -14.70
N TYR A 14 0.60 -7.80 -14.83
CA TYR A 14 -0.38 -7.76 -13.76
C TYR A 14 -1.78 -8.07 -14.28
N THR A 15 -2.69 -8.30 -13.35
CA THR A 15 -4.11 -8.51 -13.62
C THR A 15 -4.95 -7.40 -12.99
N ASP A 16 -6.15 -7.14 -13.52
CA ASP A 16 -7.02 -6.06 -13.03
C ASP A 16 -7.60 -6.32 -11.62
N ARG A 17 -7.53 -7.58 -11.16
CA ARG A 17 -7.98 -8.03 -9.84
C ARG A 17 -7.22 -9.28 -9.40
N LEU A 18 -7.24 -9.57 -8.10
CA LEU A 18 -6.64 -10.77 -7.53
C LEU A 18 -7.63 -11.90 -7.31
N SER A 19 -8.88 -11.62 -6.96
CA SER A 19 -9.90 -12.64 -6.63
C SER A 19 -11.00 -12.68 -7.67
N VAL A 20 -11.39 -13.90 -8.07
CA VAL A 20 -12.41 -14.18 -9.09
C VAL A 20 -13.25 -15.39 -8.69
N ARG A 21 -14.53 -15.39 -9.10
CA ARG A 21 -15.41 -16.56 -9.06
C ARG A 21 -15.42 -17.28 -10.42
N PRO A 22 -15.81 -18.57 -10.47
CA PRO A 22 -16.23 -19.18 -11.74
C PRO A 22 -17.24 -18.29 -12.47
N GLY A 23 -17.02 -18.09 -13.78
CA GLY A 23 -17.80 -17.18 -14.63
C GLY A 23 -17.26 -15.74 -14.69
N ASP A 24 -16.37 -15.32 -13.79
CA ASP A 24 -15.74 -14.01 -13.85
C ASP A 24 -14.69 -13.92 -14.97
N ARG A 25 -14.23 -12.70 -15.23
CA ARG A 25 -13.23 -12.36 -16.24
C ARG A 25 -12.06 -11.63 -15.60
N LEU A 26 -10.86 -11.91 -16.08
CA LEU A 26 -9.60 -11.35 -15.61
C LEU A 26 -8.83 -10.75 -16.79
N ALA A 27 -8.55 -9.45 -16.77
CA ALA A 27 -7.75 -8.79 -17.80
C ALA A 27 -6.26 -8.95 -17.51
N VAL A 28 -5.47 -9.21 -18.55
CA VAL A 28 -4.01 -9.40 -18.44
C VAL A 28 -3.29 -8.26 -19.16
N HIS A 29 -2.39 -7.60 -18.43
CA HIS A 29 -1.57 -6.49 -18.89
C HIS A 29 -0.10 -6.89 -18.76
N ALA A 30 0.74 -6.60 -19.77
CA ALA A 30 2.15 -6.96 -19.71
C ALA A 30 3.05 -6.07 -20.57
N SER A 31 4.33 -6.08 -20.21
CA SER A 31 5.46 -5.51 -20.94
C SER A 31 6.57 -6.54 -21.08
N ALA A 32 7.29 -6.57 -22.21
CA ALA A 32 8.40 -7.49 -22.41
C ALA A 32 9.49 -6.91 -23.33
N THR A 33 10.71 -7.45 -23.22
CA THR A 33 11.84 -7.16 -24.12
C THR A 33 11.65 -7.74 -25.51
N VAL A 34 11.05 -8.93 -25.59
CA VAL A 34 10.70 -9.62 -26.83
C VAL A 34 9.19 -9.84 -26.89
N PRO A 35 8.56 -9.61 -28.04
CA PRO A 35 7.11 -9.51 -28.09
C PRO A 35 6.40 -10.86 -27.99
N ASP A 36 7.01 -11.93 -28.48
CA ASP A 36 6.33 -13.21 -28.60
C ASP A 36 6.36 -14.00 -27.29
N ALA A 37 5.20 -14.18 -26.65
CA ALA A 37 5.06 -14.91 -25.41
C ALA A 37 4.04 -16.05 -25.55
N ARG A 38 4.40 -17.22 -25.03
CA ARG A 38 3.45 -18.30 -24.77
C ARG A 38 2.65 -17.98 -23.51
N VAL A 39 1.36 -18.27 -23.56
CA VAL A 39 0.47 -18.10 -22.42
C VAL A 39 -0.01 -19.47 -21.91
N ARG A 40 -0.07 -19.63 -20.59
CA ARG A 40 -0.74 -20.75 -19.93
C ARG A 40 -1.43 -20.27 -18.66
N VAL A 41 -2.50 -20.96 -18.27
CA VAL A 41 -3.02 -20.85 -16.91
C VAL A 41 -2.56 -22.09 -16.14
N VAL A 42 -1.98 -21.88 -14.97
CA VAL A 42 -1.47 -22.94 -14.09
C VAL A 42 -2.15 -22.85 -12.73
N ARG A 43 -2.46 -24.00 -12.13
CA ARG A 43 -2.75 -24.10 -10.69
C ARG A 43 -1.43 -24.15 -9.94
N LEU A 44 -1.29 -23.27 -8.96
CA LEU A 44 -0.13 -23.19 -8.09
C LEU A 44 -0.33 -24.07 -6.86
N GLY A 45 0.76 -24.67 -6.40
CA GLY A 45 0.82 -25.46 -5.17
C GLY A 45 2.27 -25.62 -4.71
N HIS A 46 2.52 -26.59 -3.84
CA HIS A 46 3.89 -26.89 -3.36
C HIS A 46 4.01 -28.39 -3.10
N ASP A 47 5.16 -29.00 -3.41
CA ASP A 47 5.40 -30.44 -3.16
C ASP A 47 6.10 -30.71 -1.82
N GLY A 48 6.42 -29.64 -1.09
CA GLY A 48 7.14 -29.65 0.18
C GLY A 48 8.61 -29.23 0.05
N THR A 49 9.13 -29.20 -1.18
CA THR A 49 10.48 -28.74 -1.51
C THR A 49 10.50 -27.55 -2.47
N ALA A 50 9.57 -27.50 -3.43
CA ALA A 50 9.47 -26.42 -4.40
C ALA A 50 8.00 -26.16 -4.82
N PRO A 51 7.72 -24.96 -5.39
CA PRO A 51 6.43 -24.66 -5.98
C PRO A 51 6.07 -25.61 -7.14
N THR A 52 4.82 -26.07 -7.16
CA THR A 52 4.28 -26.87 -8.26
C THR A 52 3.37 -26.03 -9.15
N ARG A 53 3.40 -26.32 -10.45
CA ARG A 53 2.68 -25.56 -11.48
C ARG A 53 2.00 -26.54 -12.41
N THR A 54 0.70 -26.75 -12.20
CA THR A 54 -0.08 -27.72 -12.98
C THR A 54 -0.89 -26.97 -14.04
N PRO A 55 -0.61 -27.15 -15.34
CA PRO A 55 -1.41 -26.53 -16.39
C PRO A 55 -2.88 -26.91 -16.27
N VAL A 56 -3.77 -25.93 -16.38
CA VAL A 56 -5.22 -26.14 -16.37
C VAL A 56 -5.83 -25.70 -17.69
N ALA A 57 -6.85 -26.42 -18.14
CA ALA A 57 -7.56 -26.09 -19.36
C ALA A 57 -8.49 -24.90 -19.10
N VAL A 58 -8.02 -23.70 -19.44
CA VAL A 58 -8.76 -22.44 -19.39
C VAL A 58 -8.64 -21.78 -20.77
N GLU A 59 -9.71 -21.15 -21.23
CA GLU A 59 -9.71 -20.44 -22.51
C GLU A 59 -8.85 -19.19 -22.40
N ALA A 60 -7.70 -19.23 -23.08
CA ALA A 60 -6.74 -18.14 -23.23
C ALA A 60 -6.02 -18.32 -24.59
N PRO A 61 -5.49 -17.25 -25.20
CA PRO A 61 -4.67 -17.40 -26.41
C PRO A 61 -3.47 -18.31 -26.12
N GLU A 62 -3.04 -19.16 -27.07
CA GLU A 62 -1.83 -19.97 -26.87
C GLU A 62 -0.57 -19.11 -26.84
N ARG A 63 -0.56 -18.03 -27.63
CA ARG A 63 0.51 -17.05 -27.73
C ARG A 63 -0.06 -15.64 -27.89
N VAL A 64 0.69 -14.65 -27.41
CA VAL A 64 0.32 -13.24 -27.47
C VAL A 64 1.56 -12.40 -27.85
N ALA A 65 1.33 -11.29 -28.54
CA ALA A 65 2.34 -10.27 -28.75
C ALA A 65 2.29 -9.25 -27.60
N ILE A 66 3.33 -9.21 -26.76
CA ILE A 66 3.51 -8.30 -25.63
C ILE A 66 4.32 -7.09 -26.12
N PRO A 67 3.79 -5.86 -26.11
CA PRO A 67 4.58 -4.67 -26.43
C PRO A 67 5.60 -4.36 -25.31
N HIS A 68 6.62 -3.58 -25.63
CA HIS A 68 7.39 -2.88 -24.59
C HIS A 68 6.59 -1.64 -24.20
N GLN A 69 6.27 -1.51 -22.91
CA GLN A 69 5.42 -0.44 -22.38
C GLN A 69 6.24 0.62 -21.64
N ASP A 70 5.57 1.74 -21.36
CA ASP A 70 6.08 2.82 -20.53
C ASP A 70 5.26 2.96 -19.24
N PHE A 71 5.86 3.53 -18.19
CA PHE A 71 5.17 4.02 -17.00
C PHE A 71 4.91 5.52 -17.09
N ASP A 72 3.72 5.96 -16.70
CA ASP A 72 3.36 7.36 -16.52
C ASP A 72 3.42 7.74 -15.04
N HIS A 73 4.63 7.90 -14.52
CA HIS A 73 4.86 8.27 -13.11
C HIS A 73 4.44 9.71 -12.81
N GLY A 74 4.22 9.94 -11.53
CA GLY A 74 4.03 11.24 -10.94
C GLY A 74 2.56 11.57 -10.78
N SER A 75 2.19 12.05 -9.60
CA SER A 75 0.85 12.52 -9.32
C SER A 75 0.67 13.95 -9.77
N TYR A 76 -0.55 14.28 -10.19
CA TYR A 76 -0.92 15.62 -10.65
C TYR A 76 -2.44 15.81 -10.60
N GLY A 77 -2.86 17.07 -10.65
CA GLY A 77 -4.25 17.43 -10.90
C GLY A 77 -4.45 17.88 -12.34
N LEU A 78 -5.48 17.38 -13.03
CA LEU A 78 -5.86 17.81 -14.37
C LEU A 78 -7.20 18.53 -14.34
N VAL A 79 -7.19 19.78 -14.78
CA VAL A 79 -8.39 20.56 -15.06
C VAL A 79 -8.52 20.68 -16.59
N PRO A 80 -9.43 19.95 -17.24
CA PRO A 80 -9.53 19.92 -18.70
C PRO A 80 -10.07 21.23 -19.27
N ARG A 81 -10.85 21.98 -18.50
CA ARG A 81 -11.55 23.20 -18.95
C ARG A 81 -11.42 24.32 -17.90
N PRO A 82 -10.22 24.85 -17.64
CA PRO A 82 -10.01 25.96 -16.72
C PRO A 82 -10.52 27.29 -17.31
N PRO A 83 -10.58 28.38 -16.52
CA PRO A 83 -10.74 29.73 -17.07
C PRO A 83 -9.69 30.01 -18.15
N ALA A 84 -10.11 30.54 -19.31
CA ALA A 84 -9.18 30.93 -20.36
C ALA A 84 -8.42 32.21 -19.92
N PRO A 85 -7.09 32.32 -20.18
CA PRO A 85 -6.36 33.55 -19.97
C PRO A 85 -6.99 34.68 -20.81
N GLY A 86 -7.33 35.79 -20.14
CA GLY A 86 -7.89 36.98 -20.77
C GLY A 86 -6.82 37.98 -21.19
N ALA A 87 -7.13 39.28 -21.17
CA ALA A 87 -6.11 40.32 -21.31
C ALA A 87 -5.16 40.38 -20.10
N GLU A 88 -5.65 39.93 -18.95
CA GLU A 88 -4.93 39.86 -17.68
C GLU A 88 -5.18 38.51 -17.03
N VAL A 89 -4.25 38.07 -16.18
CA VAL A 89 -4.37 36.84 -15.42
C VAL A 89 -3.53 36.93 -14.14
N THR A 90 -3.99 36.29 -13.06
CA THR A 90 -3.14 36.00 -11.89
C THR A 90 -3.34 34.56 -11.45
N PHE A 91 -2.26 33.83 -11.25
CA PHE A 91 -2.23 32.55 -10.55
C PHE A 91 -1.78 32.76 -9.11
N ALA A 92 -2.46 32.11 -8.17
CA ALA A 92 -2.08 32.09 -6.77
C ALA A 92 -2.16 30.67 -6.20
N VAL A 93 -1.18 30.28 -5.39
CA VAL A 93 -1.15 28.98 -4.72
C VAL A 93 -0.26 29.03 -3.48
N TRP A 94 -0.62 28.27 -2.46
CA TRP A 94 0.28 27.94 -1.35
C TRP A 94 1.09 26.70 -1.71
N VAL A 95 2.40 26.76 -1.51
CA VAL A 95 3.33 25.66 -1.82
C VAL A 95 4.16 25.29 -0.59
N TRP A 96 4.43 23.99 -0.44
CA TRP A 96 5.31 23.42 0.58
C TRP A 96 6.23 22.38 -0.07
N PRO A 97 7.43 22.77 -0.56
CA PRO A 97 8.32 21.87 -1.30
C PRO A 97 9.02 20.89 -0.36
N THR A 98 9.14 19.61 -0.75
CA THR A 98 9.80 18.57 0.07
C THR A 98 11.14 18.11 -0.48
N ALA A 99 11.39 18.26 -1.77
CA ALA A 99 12.65 17.93 -2.43
C ALA A 99 13.18 19.06 -3.34
N ASP A 100 14.48 19.01 -3.63
CA ASP A 100 15.08 19.82 -4.71
C ASP A 100 14.64 19.24 -6.06
N PRO A 101 14.05 20.03 -6.97
CA PRO A 101 13.63 19.53 -8.27
C PRO A 101 14.83 19.07 -9.13
N GLY A 102 14.73 17.92 -9.78
CA GLY A 102 15.73 17.48 -10.77
C GLY A 102 15.74 18.31 -12.06
N GLY A 103 14.69 19.11 -12.28
CA GLY A 103 14.46 19.97 -13.44
C GLY A 103 13.43 21.05 -13.11
N ARG A 104 12.96 21.79 -14.11
CA ARG A 104 11.82 22.71 -13.93
C ARG A 104 10.54 21.90 -13.67
N VAL A 105 9.85 22.19 -12.58
CA VAL A 105 8.59 21.54 -12.20
C VAL A 105 7.44 22.54 -12.19
N GLY A 106 6.26 22.11 -12.64
CA GLY A 106 5.06 22.96 -12.68
C GLY A 106 4.31 22.90 -11.35
N LEU A 107 3.98 24.06 -10.79
CA LEU A 107 3.07 24.15 -9.64
C LEU A 107 1.63 24.34 -10.12
N LEU A 108 1.42 25.38 -10.93
CA LEU A 108 0.20 25.63 -11.71
C LEU A 108 0.63 25.93 -13.13
N SER A 109 0.32 25.05 -14.08
CA SER A 109 0.78 25.17 -15.47
C SER A 109 -0.40 25.01 -16.43
N GLN A 110 -0.75 26.07 -17.13
CA GLN A 110 -1.83 26.09 -18.11
C GLN A 110 -1.24 26.18 -19.52
N GLY A 111 -1.44 25.14 -20.32
CA GLY A 111 -0.93 25.05 -21.69
C GLY A 111 0.58 24.94 -21.82
N ASP A 112 1.06 25.06 -23.06
CA ASP A 112 2.45 24.85 -23.45
C ASP A 112 3.04 26.15 -24.04
N ALA A 113 4.27 26.47 -23.63
CA ALA A 113 5.00 27.66 -24.07
C ALA A 113 5.24 27.68 -25.59
N ASP A 114 5.36 26.51 -26.23
CA ASP A 114 5.67 26.38 -27.65
C ASP A 114 4.40 26.27 -28.52
N GLU A 115 3.34 25.63 -28.01
CA GLU A 115 2.16 25.25 -28.82
C GLU A 115 0.91 26.15 -28.66
N GLY A 116 0.88 27.12 -27.74
CA GLY A 116 -0.33 27.93 -27.56
C GLY A 116 -0.34 28.90 -26.38
N PRO A 117 -1.52 29.19 -25.80
CA PRO A 117 -1.62 29.92 -24.54
C PRO A 117 -0.77 29.26 -23.46
N HIS A 118 0.00 30.05 -22.72
CA HIS A 118 0.82 29.55 -21.63
C HIS A 118 0.81 30.52 -20.46
N VAL A 119 0.53 30.00 -19.27
CA VAL A 119 0.67 30.69 -17.98
C VAL A 119 1.18 29.65 -16.98
N GLU A 120 2.30 29.93 -16.32
CA GLU A 120 2.91 28.97 -15.41
C GLU A 120 3.52 29.62 -14.18
N LEU A 121 3.20 29.06 -13.01
CA LEU A 121 4.01 29.12 -11.80
C LEU A 121 4.83 27.83 -11.67
N ALA A 122 6.14 27.95 -11.54
CA ALA A 122 7.07 26.81 -11.54
C ALA A 122 8.18 26.97 -10.48
N LEU A 123 8.83 25.85 -10.15
CA LEU A 123 10.11 25.84 -9.44
C LEU A 123 11.23 25.38 -10.36
N LEU A 124 12.38 26.02 -10.24
CA LEU A 124 13.63 25.63 -10.87
C LEU A 124 14.42 24.65 -9.99
N PRO A 125 15.50 24.02 -10.51
CA PRO A 125 16.26 23.02 -9.75
C PRO A 125 16.84 23.50 -8.41
N ASP A 126 17.07 24.80 -8.27
CA ASP A 126 17.54 25.43 -7.03
C ASP A 126 16.38 25.94 -6.13
N ARG A 127 15.14 25.53 -6.45
CA ARG A 127 13.87 26.00 -5.85
C ARG A 127 13.56 27.48 -6.09
N THR A 128 14.25 28.14 -7.02
CA THR A 128 13.87 29.49 -7.45
C THR A 128 12.47 29.45 -8.07
N VAL A 129 11.59 30.32 -7.58
CA VAL A 129 10.24 30.46 -8.11
C VAL A 129 10.31 31.20 -9.44
N ARG A 130 9.61 30.69 -10.45
CA ARG A 130 9.43 31.35 -11.74
C ARG A 130 7.96 31.54 -12.06
N PHE A 131 7.63 32.71 -12.59
CA PHE A 131 6.36 32.96 -13.26
C PHE A 131 6.63 33.28 -14.74
N ALA A 132 5.93 32.60 -15.64
CA ALA A 132 6.08 32.78 -17.08
C ALA A 132 4.73 32.82 -17.78
N VAL A 133 4.65 33.61 -18.84
CA VAL A 133 3.47 33.66 -19.73
C VAL A 133 3.88 33.77 -21.19
N ARG A 134 3.00 33.32 -22.09
CA ARG A 134 3.15 33.58 -23.52
C ARG A 134 2.34 34.80 -23.95
N ALA A 135 3.05 35.82 -24.42
CA ALA A 135 2.47 37.00 -25.03
C ALA A 135 2.67 36.99 -26.56
N GLU A 136 2.01 37.91 -27.26
CA GLU A 136 2.07 38.04 -28.73
C GLU A 136 3.50 38.09 -29.29
N ASN A 137 4.43 38.74 -28.58
CA ASN A 137 5.82 38.90 -29.03
C ASN A 137 6.80 37.93 -28.35
N GLY A 138 6.29 36.84 -27.75
CA GLY A 138 7.11 35.76 -27.20
C GLY A 138 6.77 35.41 -25.75
N VAL A 139 7.53 34.46 -25.22
CA VAL A 139 7.46 34.07 -23.80
C VAL A 139 8.25 35.07 -22.97
N VAL A 140 7.63 35.54 -21.89
CA VAL A 140 8.22 36.44 -20.91
C VAL A 140 8.14 35.80 -19.54
N GLU A 141 9.19 35.98 -18.74
CA GLU A 141 9.34 35.32 -17.44
C GLU A 141 9.98 36.26 -16.40
N VAL A 142 9.71 35.96 -15.13
CA VAL A 142 10.29 36.64 -13.98
C VAL A 142 10.59 35.62 -12.89
N GLU A 143 11.71 35.80 -12.20
CA GLU A 143 12.18 34.92 -11.14
C GLU A 143 12.13 35.62 -9.79
N GLY A 144 11.71 34.87 -8.76
CA GLY A 144 11.69 35.28 -7.37
C GLY A 144 12.86 34.69 -6.58
N PRO A 145 12.76 34.64 -5.24
CA PRO A 145 13.74 33.95 -4.42
C PRO A 145 13.62 32.42 -4.50
N ALA A 146 14.68 31.73 -4.08
CA ALA A 146 14.65 30.29 -3.82
C ALA A 146 13.87 29.98 -2.53
N LEU A 147 12.99 28.98 -2.59
CA LEU A 147 12.18 28.55 -1.44
C LEU A 147 12.97 27.63 -0.52
N HIS A 148 12.68 27.64 0.78
CA HIS A 148 13.16 26.63 1.70
C HIS A 148 12.29 25.38 1.68
N LEU A 149 12.93 24.20 1.79
CA LEU A 149 12.21 22.95 1.96
C LEU A 149 11.37 22.95 3.25
N ARG A 150 10.24 22.26 3.17
CA ARG A 150 9.31 22.00 4.26
C ARG A 150 8.80 23.26 4.95
N ARG A 151 8.53 24.31 4.16
CA ARG A 151 7.91 25.57 4.60
C ARG A 151 6.84 26.02 3.62
N TRP A 152 5.78 26.61 4.16
CA TRP A 152 4.68 27.15 3.36
C TRP A 152 5.05 28.51 2.78
N TYR A 153 4.77 28.71 1.50
CA TYR A 153 4.90 29.97 0.79
C TYR A 153 3.64 30.25 -0.02
N LEU A 154 3.13 31.47 0.04
CA LEU A 154 2.13 31.95 -0.91
C LEU A 154 2.85 32.53 -2.12
N LEU A 155 2.55 31.99 -3.30
CA LEU A 155 3.06 32.47 -4.58
C LEU A 155 1.92 33.15 -5.33
N VAL A 156 2.17 34.35 -5.84
CA VAL A 156 1.21 35.12 -6.65
C VAL A 156 1.91 35.66 -7.90
N GLY A 157 1.63 35.05 -9.05
CA GLY A 157 2.16 35.44 -10.36
C GLY A 157 1.07 36.06 -11.22
N GLY A 158 1.27 37.29 -11.67
CA GLY A 158 0.30 38.04 -12.46
C GLY A 158 0.89 38.66 -13.71
N TYR A 159 0.06 38.77 -14.75
CA TYR A 159 0.35 39.50 -15.98
C TYR A 159 -0.77 40.47 -16.32
N GLY A 160 -0.39 41.70 -16.67
CA GLY A 160 -1.32 42.73 -17.13
C GLY A 160 -0.63 43.88 -17.86
N PRO A 161 -1.25 45.07 -17.91
CA PRO A 161 -0.72 46.22 -18.64
C PRO A 161 0.71 46.64 -18.23
N ASP A 162 1.06 46.43 -16.96
CA ASP A 162 2.36 46.78 -16.38
C ASP A 162 3.43 45.69 -16.57
N GLY A 163 3.11 44.58 -17.24
CA GLY A 163 4.00 43.43 -17.46
C GLY A 163 3.79 42.32 -16.43
N LEU A 164 4.87 41.60 -16.12
CA LEU A 164 4.86 40.49 -15.17
C LEU A 164 5.14 40.99 -13.76
N ARG A 165 4.46 40.38 -12.81
CA ARG A 165 4.71 40.54 -11.39
C ARG A 165 4.67 39.17 -10.72
N LEU A 166 5.72 38.83 -9.99
CA LEU A 166 5.76 37.65 -9.13
C LEU A 166 5.99 38.11 -7.70
N GLU A 167 5.15 37.66 -6.79
CA GLU A 167 5.31 37.84 -5.36
C GLU A 167 5.38 36.52 -4.62
N VAL A 168 6.33 36.45 -3.69
CA VAL A 168 6.59 35.29 -2.83
C VAL A 168 6.51 35.72 -1.38
N ARG A 169 5.60 35.11 -0.61
CA ARG A 169 5.37 35.42 0.80
C ARG A 169 5.56 34.17 1.68
N PRO A 170 6.53 34.15 2.60
CA PRO A 170 6.68 33.05 3.55
C PRO A 170 5.50 33.00 4.53
N GLY A 171 4.93 31.82 4.76
CA GLY A 171 3.89 31.60 5.77
C GLY A 171 4.42 31.73 7.19
N ALA A 172 5.68 31.33 7.43
CA ALA A 172 6.41 31.54 8.67
C ALA A 172 7.86 31.90 8.39
N ARG A 173 8.26 33.10 8.82
CA ARG A 173 9.59 33.67 8.55
C ARG A 173 10.73 32.94 9.26
N VAL A 174 11.88 32.83 8.60
CA VAL A 174 13.17 32.57 9.24
C VAL A 174 14.04 33.82 9.35
N THR A 175 15.07 33.76 10.17
CA THR A 175 16.06 34.83 10.30
C THR A 175 16.70 35.13 8.94
N GLY A 176 16.59 36.38 8.47
CA GLY A 176 17.16 36.84 7.21
C GLY A 176 16.22 36.74 6.00
N GLU A 177 15.02 36.20 6.17
CA GLU A 177 14.00 36.13 5.12
C GLU A 177 13.10 37.37 5.13
N GLU A 178 12.83 37.94 3.96
CA GLU A 178 11.95 39.09 3.79
C GLU A 178 10.47 38.71 4.07
N THR A 179 9.63 39.70 4.44
CA THR A 179 8.19 39.47 4.65
C THR A 179 7.45 39.15 3.36
N SER A 180 7.94 39.69 2.25
CA SER A 180 7.46 39.49 0.89
C SER A 180 8.61 39.85 -0.04
N SER A 181 8.79 39.10 -1.12
CA SER A 181 9.70 39.44 -2.21
C SER A 181 8.90 39.65 -3.49
N VAL A 182 9.12 40.77 -4.17
CA VAL A 182 8.41 41.14 -5.41
C VAL A 182 9.42 41.30 -6.54
N ALA A 183 9.21 40.55 -7.61
CA ALA A 183 9.97 40.65 -8.85
C ALA A 183 9.05 41.09 -9.99
N THR A 184 9.58 41.90 -10.91
CA THR A 184 8.82 42.40 -12.08
C THR A 184 9.64 42.27 -13.36
N ALA A 185 8.96 42.09 -14.48
CA ALA A 185 9.57 42.09 -15.80
C ALA A 185 8.65 42.78 -16.82
N PRO A 186 9.19 43.47 -17.85
CA PRO A 186 8.36 44.11 -18.87
C PRO A 186 7.53 43.06 -19.64
N GLY A 187 6.31 43.44 -20.01
CA GLY A 187 5.46 42.61 -20.86
C GLY A 187 5.93 42.60 -22.32
N ALA A 188 5.38 41.67 -23.11
CA ALA A 188 5.69 41.51 -24.54
C ALA A 188 4.43 41.49 -25.42
N GLY A 189 3.44 42.32 -25.11
CA GLY A 189 2.18 42.45 -25.88
C GLY A 189 0.97 41.88 -25.16
N ALA A 190 -0.11 41.57 -25.89
CA ALA A 190 -1.27 40.92 -25.27
C ALA A 190 -0.96 39.45 -24.91
N LEU A 191 -1.66 38.89 -23.92
CA LEU A 191 -1.59 37.46 -23.65
C LEU A 191 -2.14 36.67 -24.84
N VAL A 192 -1.48 35.57 -25.18
CA VAL A 192 -2.03 34.59 -26.12
C VAL A 192 -3.16 33.85 -25.40
N GLY A 193 -4.40 34.17 -25.76
CA GLY A 193 -5.61 33.59 -25.14
C GLY A 193 -6.05 32.26 -25.76
N GLY A 194 -6.78 31.47 -24.99
CA GLY A 194 -7.39 30.22 -25.43
C GLY A 194 -7.66 29.28 -24.26
N GLN A 195 -8.61 28.35 -24.45
CA GLN A 195 -8.99 27.42 -23.40
C GLN A 195 -8.17 26.12 -23.55
N VAL A 196 -7.03 26.08 -22.86
CA VAL A 196 -6.14 24.91 -22.77
C VAL A 196 -6.17 24.34 -21.34
N PRO A 197 -5.91 23.04 -21.15
CA PRO A 197 -5.93 22.41 -19.84
C PRO A 197 -4.93 23.04 -18.86
N LEU A 198 -5.25 22.94 -17.57
CA LEU A 198 -4.40 23.34 -16.45
C LEU A 198 -3.97 22.10 -15.67
N LEU A 199 -2.69 22.02 -15.33
CA LEU A 199 -2.12 21.03 -14.43
C LEU A 199 -1.78 21.65 -13.08
N LEU A 200 -2.04 20.89 -12.01
CA LEU A 200 -1.55 21.13 -10.65
C LEU A 200 -0.43 20.13 -10.38
N GLY A 201 0.74 20.60 -9.97
CA GLY A 201 1.88 19.74 -9.63
C GLY A 201 2.58 19.07 -10.81
N ALA A 202 2.35 19.52 -12.05
CA ALA A 202 3.04 19.09 -13.27
C ALA A 202 2.96 20.18 -14.36
N ARG A 203 3.60 19.96 -15.52
CA ARG A 203 3.56 20.85 -16.70
C ARG A 203 3.45 20.08 -18.01
N PHE A 204 2.97 20.77 -19.05
CA PHE A 204 3.03 20.28 -20.43
C PHE A 204 4.34 20.68 -21.10
N VAL A 205 4.93 19.75 -21.84
CA VAL A 205 6.02 19.98 -22.80
C VAL A 205 5.78 19.09 -24.01
N ASP A 206 5.60 19.69 -25.19
CA ASP A 206 5.35 18.99 -26.46
C ASP A 206 4.16 18.01 -26.36
N GLY A 207 3.13 18.38 -25.59
CA GLY A 207 1.95 17.55 -25.34
C GLY A 207 2.12 16.46 -24.27
N ASP A 208 3.33 16.28 -23.74
CA ASP A 208 3.63 15.34 -22.66
C ASP A 208 3.52 15.98 -21.27
N ARG A 209 3.13 15.18 -20.28
CA ARG A 209 3.11 15.58 -18.86
C ARG A 209 4.48 15.27 -18.27
N VAL A 210 5.16 16.30 -17.78
CA VAL A 210 6.50 16.22 -17.21
C VAL A 210 6.65 17.19 -16.03
N GLY A 211 7.80 17.15 -15.35
CA GLY A 211 8.14 18.13 -14.30
C GLY A 211 7.17 18.06 -13.13
N HIS A 212 6.98 16.85 -12.60
CA HIS A 212 6.13 16.58 -11.44
C HIS A 212 6.72 17.19 -10.16
N PHE A 213 5.86 17.75 -9.33
CA PHE A 213 6.24 18.44 -8.10
C PHE A 213 6.25 17.48 -6.90
N ASP A 214 7.32 17.51 -6.12
CA ASP A 214 7.41 16.88 -4.80
C ASP A 214 7.11 17.91 -3.71
N GLY A 215 5.91 17.82 -3.14
CA GLY A 215 5.46 18.71 -2.08
C GLY A 215 3.97 19.00 -2.08
N LYS A 216 3.51 19.83 -1.13
CA LYS A 216 2.08 20.11 -0.94
C LYS A 216 1.67 21.38 -1.67
N LEU A 217 0.49 21.34 -2.30
CA LEU A 217 -0.20 22.51 -2.82
C LEU A 217 -1.50 22.73 -2.06
N ASP A 218 -1.83 23.99 -1.80
CA ASP A 218 -3.04 24.42 -1.08
C ASP A 218 -3.63 25.68 -1.74
N GLY A 219 -4.96 25.73 -1.81
CA GLY A 219 -5.75 26.82 -2.40
C GLY A 219 -5.37 27.28 -3.80
N PRO A 220 -5.15 26.41 -4.81
CA PRO A 220 -4.93 26.83 -6.19
C PRO A 220 -6.04 27.77 -6.67
N THR A 221 -5.68 28.95 -7.18
CA THR A 221 -6.64 30.01 -7.52
C THR A 221 -6.23 30.74 -8.81
N VAL A 222 -7.21 31.03 -9.67
CA VAL A 222 -7.02 31.82 -10.89
C VAL A 222 -7.90 33.06 -10.83
N PHE A 223 -7.31 34.24 -11.05
CA PHE A 223 -8.01 35.51 -11.23
C PHE A 223 -7.92 35.98 -12.68
N GLY A 224 -8.98 36.63 -13.16
CA GLY A 224 -9.03 37.21 -14.51
C GLY A 224 -8.49 38.64 -14.61
N THR A 225 -7.72 39.08 -13.60
CA THR A 225 -7.14 40.42 -13.48
C THR A 225 -5.73 40.31 -12.92
N ALA A 226 -4.87 41.28 -13.22
CA ALA A 226 -3.55 41.40 -12.62
C ALA A 226 -3.68 42.01 -11.21
N LEU A 227 -3.29 41.26 -10.17
CA LEU A 227 -3.33 41.77 -8.80
C LEU A 227 -2.10 42.63 -8.52
N ILE A 228 -2.32 43.90 -8.18
CA ILE A 228 -1.23 44.86 -7.88
C ILE A 228 -0.96 44.92 -6.37
N ASP A 229 -2.01 45.02 -5.55
CA ASP A 229 -1.91 45.07 -4.07
C ASP A 229 -2.24 43.69 -3.45
N VAL A 230 -1.26 42.79 -3.52
CA VAL A 230 -1.36 41.43 -2.96
C VAL A 230 -1.45 41.45 -1.44
N ASP A 231 -0.82 42.43 -0.77
CA ASP A 231 -0.88 42.58 0.69
C ASP A 231 -2.30 42.85 1.18
N GLU A 232 -3.02 43.78 0.52
CA GLU A 232 -4.43 44.01 0.80
C GLU A 232 -5.30 42.81 0.39
N HIS A 233 -5.04 42.23 -0.78
CA HIS A 233 -5.87 41.15 -1.32
C HIS A 233 -5.81 39.88 -0.45
N PHE A 234 -4.60 39.50 -0.03
CA PHE A 234 -4.31 38.33 0.81
C PHE A 234 -4.08 38.72 2.28
N ARG A 235 -4.67 39.83 2.73
CA ARG A 235 -4.70 40.18 4.17
C ARG A 235 -5.43 39.11 4.98
N ASP A 236 -6.49 38.56 4.40
CA ASP A 236 -7.19 37.37 4.88
C ASP A 236 -7.06 36.28 3.81
N THR A 237 -6.12 35.38 4.03
CA THR A 237 -5.76 34.32 3.08
C THR A 237 -6.88 33.29 2.92
N ALA A 238 -7.74 33.14 3.93
CA ALA A 238 -8.84 32.18 3.91
C ALA A 238 -9.98 32.60 2.96
N THR A 239 -10.16 33.91 2.73
CA THR A 239 -11.25 34.45 1.90
C THR A 239 -10.77 35.22 0.68
N ALA A 240 -9.46 35.31 0.45
CA ALA A 240 -8.87 36.08 -0.65
C ALA A 240 -9.47 35.70 -2.02
N TRP A 241 -9.66 34.40 -2.29
CA TRP A 241 -10.25 33.89 -3.53
C TRP A 241 -11.69 34.42 -3.79
N GLN A 242 -12.43 34.80 -2.75
CA GLN A 242 -13.78 35.37 -2.92
C GLN A 242 -13.76 36.77 -3.54
N ARG A 243 -12.59 37.42 -3.60
CA ARG A 243 -12.40 38.79 -4.10
C ARG A 243 -12.13 38.83 -5.60
N GLY A 244 -12.96 38.14 -6.39
CA GLY A 244 -12.94 38.22 -7.85
C GLY A 244 -12.15 37.12 -8.58
N ALA A 245 -11.89 35.98 -7.92
CA ALA A 245 -11.38 34.80 -8.62
C ALA A 245 -12.36 34.32 -9.71
N LYS A 246 -11.80 33.66 -10.73
CA LYS A 246 -12.54 32.94 -11.78
C LYS A 246 -12.65 31.45 -11.48
N ALA A 247 -11.66 30.90 -10.76
CA ALA A 247 -11.68 29.54 -10.25
C ALA A 247 -10.89 29.47 -8.93
N HIS A 248 -11.35 28.64 -8.01
CA HIS A 248 -10.64 28.27 -6.78
C HIS A 248 -10.92 26.79 -6.49
N TRP A 249 -9.88 25.96 -6.49
CA TRP A 249 -10.03 24.54 -6.18
C TRP A 249 -9.86 24.32 -4.68
N ASP A 250 -10.98 24.07 -3.99
CA ASP A 250 -10.98 23.73 -2.57
C ASP A 250 -10.62 22.25 -2.41
N LEU A 251 -9.36 21.98 -2.07
CA LEU A 251 -8.84 20.62 -1.96
C LEU A 251 -9.28 19.90 -0.67
N PHE A 252 -9.98 20.60 0.24
CA PHE A 252 -10.65 19.97 1.38
C PHE A 252 -11.92 19.22 0.96
N GLN A 253 -12.50 19.55 -0.20
CA GLN A 253 -13.65 18.82 -0.72
C GLN A 253 -13.22 17.46 -1.29
N ASP A 254 -14.05 16.44 -1.08
CA ASP A 254 -13.82 15.09 -1.64
C ASP A 254 -12.50 14.43 -1.17
N ILE A 255 -12.03 14.66 0.07
CA ILE A 255 -10.76 14.10 0.59
C ILE A 255 -10.59 12.59 0.32
N GLY A 256 -11.66 11.80 0.36
CA GLY A 256 -11.61 10.36 0.08
C GLY A 256 -11.66 9.97 -1.41
N GLY A 257 -11.84 10.93 -2.32
CA GLY A 257 -11.92 10.73 -3.77
C GLY A 257 -10.80 11.44 -4.53
N ASP A 258 -10.95 11.49 -5.85
CA ASP A 258 -9.99 12.10 -6.78
C ASP A 258 -10.49 13.40 -7.42
N LYS A 259 -11.64 13.95 -7.00
CA LYS A 259 -12.16 15.16 -7.65
C LYS A 259 -11.48 16.41 -7.14
N LEU A 260 -11.19 17.31 -8.08
CA LEU A 260 -10.80 18.70 -7.83
C LEU A 260 -12.02 19.59 -8.04
N LEU A 261 -12.60 20.08 -6.96
CA LEU A 261 -13.82 20.89 -7.03
C LEU A 261 -13.51 22.38 -7.03
N ASP A 262 -13.69 23.02 -8.19
CA ASP A 262 -13.80 24.48 -8.27
C ASP A 262 -15.10 24.98 -7.64
N VAL A 263 -14.99 25.82 -6.61
CA VAL A 263 -16.13 26.38 -5.85
C VAL A 263 -16.63 27.73 -6.41
N ILE A 264 -16.05 28.22 -7.51
CA ILE A 264 -16.44 29.49 -8.15
C ILE A 264 -17.13 29.27 -9.50
N GLY A 265 -16.40 28.75 -10.49
CA GLY A 265 -16.82 28.73 -11.89
C GLY A 265 -17.31 27.38 -12.40
N GLY A 266 -17.20 26.32 -11.60
CA GLY A 266 -17.52 24.95 -12.01
C GLY A 266 -16.45 24.31 -12.91
N HIS A 267 -15.22 24.82 -12.88
CA HIS A 267 -14.06 24.29 -13.60
C HIS A 267 -13.45 23.08 -12.88
N HIS A 268 -14.24 22.02 -12.70
CA HIS A 268 -13.79 20.82 -11.99
C HIS A 268 -12.67 20.08 -12.74
N GLY A 269 -11.86 19.36 -11.98
CA GLY A 269 -10.79 18.50 -12.48
C GLY A 269 -10.71 17.18 -11.73
N THR A 270 -9.66 16.42 -11.99
CA THR A 270 -9.41 15.09 -11.40
C THR A 270 -7.94 14.95 -11.03
N LEU A 271 -7.66 14.25 -9.93
CA LEU A 271 -6.33 13.87 -9.48
C LEU A 271 -5.93 12.54 -10.13
N HIS A 272 -4.71 12.46 -10.60
CA HIS A 272 -4.12 11.30 -11.27
C HIS A 272 -2.96 10.74 -10.47
N ASN A 273 -2.76 9.42 -10.52
CA ASN A 273 -1.75 8.68 -9.75
C ASN A 273 -1.86 8.80 -8.22
N GLN A 274 -3.05 9.09 -7.70
CA GLN A 274 -3.37 9.02 -6.27
C GLN A 274 -2.42 9.84 -5.35
N PRO A 275 -2.27 11.16 -5.55
CA PRO A 275 -1.53 11.99 -4.62
C PRO A 275 -2.16 11.92 -3.22
N LEU A 276 -1.34 12.10 -2.19
CA LEU A 276 -1.80 11.93 -0.80
C LEU A 276 -2.70 13.10 -0.38
N ARG A 277 -3.96 12.79 -0.06
CA ARG A 277 -4.96 13.73 0.45
C ARG A 277 -5.11 13.63 1.97
N GLY A 278 -5.92 14.50 2.56
CA GLY A 278 -6.10 14.54 4.02
C GLY A 278 -4.79 14.90 4.74
N VAL A 279 -3.97 15.72 4.09
CA VAL A 279 -2.69 16.24 4.60
C VAL A 279 -2.87 17.67 5.11
N THR A 280 -1.99 18.10 6.01
CA THR A 280 -2.05 19.43 6.61
C THR A 280 -1.85 20.53 5.57
N GLY A 281 -2.68 21.57 5.65
CA GLY A 281 -2.62 22.77 4.83
C GLY A 281 -1.82 23.90 5.46
N HIS A 282 -1.72 25.02 4.75
CA HIS A 282 -0.94 26.19 5.17
C HIS A 282 -1.46 26.83 6.47
N ASP A 283 -2.75 26.68 6.74
CA ASP A 283 -3.46 27.26 7.88
C ASP A 283 -3.74 26.26 9.02
N TRP A 284 -3.10 25.08 8.98
CA TRP A 284 -3.22 24.08 10.03
C TRP A 284 -2.55 24.55 11.33
N THR A 285 -3.31 24.58 12.43
CA THR A 285 -2.86 25.07 13.74
C THR A 285 -2.45 23.96 14.70
N GLY A 286 -2.75 22.70 14.38
CA GLY A 286 -2.59 21.57 15.29
C GLY A 286 -3.69 21.40 16.33
N GLU A 287 -4.75 22.23 16.30
CA GLU A 287 -5.89 22.13 17.24
C GLU A 287 -6.78 20.91 16.97
N VAL A 288 -6.89 20.50 15.70
CA VAL A 288 -7.66 19.32 15.26
C VAL A 288 -6.72 18.42 14.45
N LEU A 289 -6.56 17.17 14.90
CA LEU A 289 -5.68 16.17 14.27
C LEU A 289 -6.43 15.21 13.31
N ASP A 290 -7.74 15.39 13.21
CA ASP A 290 -8.64 14.55 12.42
C ASP A 290 -9.42 15.46 11.46
N TRP A 291 -9.10 15.35 10.17
CA TRP A 291 -9.63 16.21 9.13
C TRP A 291 -11.16 16.20 9.06
N ARG A 292 -11.84 15.16 9.55
CA ARG A 292 -13.31 15.04 9.54
C ARG A 292 -13.99 16.05 10.45
N PHE A 293 -13.28 16.49 11.49
CA PHE A 293 -13.78 17.43 12.49
C PHE A 293 -13.13 18.81 12.36
N ALA A 294 -12.29 19.00 11.33
CA ALA A 294 -11.61 20.26 11.09
C ALA A 294 -12.45 21.14 10.16
N ASP A 295 -12.60 22.41 10.50
CA ASP A 295 -13.23 23.40 9.60
C ASP A 295 -12.25 23.96 8.56
N ARG A 296 -10.95 23.72 8.75
CA ARG A 296 -9.82 24.22 7.94
C ARG A 296 -8.54 23.43 8.21
N GLY A 297 -7.42 23.76 7.56
CA GLY A 297 -6.12 23.14 7.87
C GLY A 297 -5.84 21.81 7.16
N TYR A 298 -6.73 21.38 6.26
CA TYR A 298 -6.57 20.13 5.51
C TYR A 298 -6.90 20.28 4.02
N ALA A 299 -6.84 21.52 3.50
CA ALA A 299 -7.10 21.87 2.11
C ALA A 299 -5.85 21.71 1.22
N ALA A 300 -4.97 20.77 1.57
CA ALA A 300 -3.75 20.48 0.83
C ALA A 300 -3.77 19.08 0.21
N VAL A 301 -3.01 18.93 -0.87
CA VAL A 301 -2.70 17.65 -1.51
C VAL A 301 -1.18 17.55 -1.64
N HIS A 302 -0.61 16.42 -1.24
CA HIS A 302 0.82 16.12 -1.36
C HIS A 302 1.06 15.37 -2.68
N PHE A 303 1.80 15.98 -3.58
CA PHE A 303 2.18 15.40 -4.86
C PHE A 303 3.59 14.81 -4.77
N HIS A 304 3.82 13.74 -5.52
CA HIS A 304 5.12 13.11 -5.66
C HIS A 304 5.40 12.78 -7.13
N SER A 305 6.66 12.86 -7.51
CA SER A 305 7.16 12.60 -8.86
C SER A 305 7.19 11.12 -9.24
N ASP A 306 7.12 10.22 -8.26
CA ASP A 306 7.18 8.76 -8.42
C ASP A 306 5.87 8.04 -8.09
N ASP A 307 4.80 8.78 -7.76
CA ASP A 307 3.46 8.24 -7.58
C ASP A 307 3.00 7.46 -8.83
N LEU A 308 2.45 6.28 -8.61
CA LEU A 308 1.87 5.46 -9.68
C LEU A 308 0.75 4.60 -9.09
N SER A 309 -0.49 4.89 -9.46
CA SER A 309 -1.66 4.12 -9.02
C SER A 309 -2.19 3.16 -10.08
N ASP A 310 -1.90 3.40 -11.36
CA ASP A 310 -2.28 2.53 -12.47
C ASP A 310 -1.24 2.72 -13.59
N CYS A 311 -0.72 1.62 -14.14
CA CYS A 311 0.20 1.72 -15.28
C CYS A 311 -0.49 2.20 -16.55
N GLY A 312 -1.81 2.06 -16.65
CA GLY A 312 -2.59 2.46 -17.82
C GLY A 312 -2.30 1.63 -19.08
N TRP A 313 -1.69 0.45 -18.92
CA TRP A 313 -1.40 -0.44 -20.06
C TRP A 313 -2.69 -1.01 -20.62
N GLU A 314 -2.83 -1.06 -21.94
CA GLU A 314 -3.98 -1.70 -22.59
C GLU A 314 -3.99 -3.21 -22.30
N PRO A 315 -5.17 -3.82 -22.05
CA PRO A 315 -5.28 -5.26 -21.82
C PRO A 315 -4.92 -6.03 -23.09
N LEU A 316 -4.03 -7.02 -22.96
CA LEU A 316 -3.59 -7.84 -24.10
C LEU A 316 -4.64 -8.91 -24.45
N PHE A 317 -5.26 -9.48 -23.44
CA PHE A 317 -6.35 -10.44 -23.55
C PHE A 317 -7.08 -10.55 -22.20
N THR A 318 -8.19 -11.29 -22.21
CA THR A 318 -8.97 -11.59 -21.02
C THR A 318 -9.03 -13.10 -20.84
N VAL A 319 -8.87 -13.57 -19.61
CA VAL A 319 -9.08 -14.96 -19.22
C VAL A 319 -10.50 -15.09 -18.68
N GLU A 320 -11.27 -16.03 -19.23
CA GLU A 320 -12.62 -16.36 -18.75
C GLU A 320 -12.54 -17.55 -17.79
N VAL A 321 -12.93 -17.35 -16.53
CA VAL A 321 -12.80 -18.37 -15.49
C VAL A 321 -13.89 -19.42 -15.70
N PRO A 322 -13.57 -20.69 -16.02
CA PRO A 322 -14.59 -21.69 -16.31
C PRO A 322 -15.49 -21.98 -15.10
N GLU A 323 -16.78 -22.24 -15.35
CA GLU A 323 -17.78 -22.58 -14.32
C GLU A 323 -17.37 -23.77 -13.42
N GLY A 324 -16.60 -24.71 -13.96
CA GLY A 324 -16.13 -25.90 -13.23
C GLY A 324 -14.72 -25.78 -12.65
N LEU A 325 -14.08 -24.60 -12.72
CA LEU A 325 -12.72 -24.44 -12.20
C LEU A 325 -12.75 -24.51 -10.67
N PRO A 326 -12.00 -25.44 -10.03
CA PRO A 326 -11.99 -25.56 -8.58
C PRO A 326 -11.44 -24.31 -7.89
N THR A 327 -11.90 -24.05 -6.67
CA THR A 327 -11.25 -23.10 -5.76
C THR A 327 -9.75 -23.40 -5.65
N GLY A 328 -8.92 -22.35 -5.60
CA GLY A 328 -7.47 -22.54 -5.55
C GLY A 328 -6.66 -21.32 -5.93
N VAL A 329 -5.34 -21.46 -5.81
CA VAL A 329 -4.36 -20.48 -6.25
C VAL A 329 -3.96 -20.79 -7.68
N TYR A 330 -4.04 -19.80 -8.56
CA TYR A 330 -3.72 -19.92 -9.99
C TYR A 330 -2.76 -18.82 -10.41
N ALA A 331 -2.16 -18.97 -11.58
CA ALA A 331 -1.44 -17.90 -12.24
C ALA A 331 -1.60 -17.94 -13.76
N VAL A 332 -1.56 -16.76 -14.38
CA VAL A 332 -1.31 -16.63 -15.82
C VAL A 332 0.21 -16.61 -16.03
N GLU A 333 0.74 -17.65 -16.65
CA GLU A 333 2.15 -17.75 -17.04
C GLU A 333 2.37 -17.11 -18.41
N LEU A 334 3.24 -16.11 -18.47
CA LEU A 334 3.72 -15.46 -19.68
C LEU A 334 5.19 -15.87 -19.90
N ALA A 335 5.44 -16.70 -20.90
CA ALA A 335 6.77 -17.24 -21.18
C ALA A 335 7.30 -16.75 -22.53
N THR A 336 8.35 -15.95 -22.49
CA THR A 336 9.13 -15.53 -23.67
C THR A 336 10.38 -16.41 -23.82
N ASP A 337 11.14 -16.22 -24.90
CA ASP A 337 12.45 -16.89 -25.06
C ASP A 337 13.52 -16.36 -24.08
N GLU A 338 13.29 -15.21 -23.44
CA GLU A 338 14.24 -14.58 -22.51
C GLU A 338 13.88 -14.75 -21.02
N GLY A 339 12.62 -15.03 -20.70
CA GLY A 339 12.16 -15.13 -19.32
C GLY A 339 10.68 -15.47 -19.18
N VAL A 340 10.28 -15.71 -17.94
CA VAL A 340 8.91 -16.10 -17.56
C VAL A 340 8.43 -15.20 -16.42
N ASP A 341 7.17 -14.75 -16.50
CA ASP A 341 6.46 -14.13 -15.39
C ASP A 341 5.16 -14.90 -15.11
N ARG A 342 4.73 -14.92 -13.86
CA ARG A 342 3.52 -15.63 -13.41
C ARG A 342 2.67 -14.67 -12.60
N LEU A 343 1.48 -14.37 -13.11
CA LEU A 343 0.57 -13.39 -12.54
C LEU A 343 -0.45 -14.11 -11.67
N PRO A 344 -0.29 -14.14 -10.33
CA PRO A 344 -1.15 -14.96 -9.48
C PRO A 344 -2.54 -14.35 -9.35
N PHE A 345 -3.54 -15.22 -9.30
CA PHE A 345 -4.92 -14.88 -8.96
C PHE A 345 -5.56 -16.02 -8.18
N PHE A 346 -6.63 -15.72 -7.45
CA PHE A 346 -7.31 -16.62 -6.54
C PHE A 346 -8.71 -16.90 -7.06
N VAL A 347 -9.00 -18.18 -7.27
CA VAL A 347 -10.36 -18.61 -7.60
C VAL A 347 -11.03 -18.98 -6.31
N ARG A 348 -12.07 -18.23 -5.95
CA ARG A 348 -12.94 -18.53 -4.80
C ARG A 348 -14.18 -19.28 -5.26
N PRO A 349 -14.83 -20.07 -4.40
CA PRO A 349 -15.99 -20.86 -4.82
C PRO A 349 -17.21 -19.97 -5.13
N ALA A 350 -18.03 -20.38 -6.11
CA ALA A 350 -19.33 -19.75 -6.36
C ALA A 350 -20.34 -19.99 -5.21
N ALA A 351 -20.22 -21.13 -4.55
CA ALA A 351 -20.90 -21.49 -3.31
C ALA A 351 -19.98 -22.42 -2.50
N ARG A 352 -20.01 -22.31 -1.17
CA ARG A 352 -19.18 -23.10 -0.23
C ARG A 352 -19.09 -24.57 -0.64
N GLN A 353 -17.87 -25.06 -0.82
CA GLN A 353 -17.56 -26.44 -1.19
C GLN A 353 -16.93 -27.20 -0.03
N ALA A 354 -16.33 -26.50 0.95
CA ALA A 354 -15.63 -27.09 2.08
C ALA A 354 -16.13 -26.58 3.44
N ARG A 355 -15.69 -27.25 4.52
CA ARG A 355 -15.91 -26.80 5.90
C ARG A 355 -14.87 -25.78 6.37
N LEU A 356 -13.72 -25.74 5.70
CA LEU A 356 -12.58 -24.89 6.00
C LEU A 356 -12.49 -23.78 4.95
N ALA A 357 -12.29 -22.53 5.40
CA ALA A 357 -11.82 -21.46 4.54
C ALA A 357 -10.35 -21.14 4.85
N LEU A 358 -9.53 -21.09 3.81
CA LEU A 358 -8.19 -20.52 3.86
C LEU A 358 -8.28 -19.04 3.47
N LEU A 359 -8.02 -18.15 4.43
CA LEU A 359 -7.96 -16.71 4.22
C LEU A 359 -6.56 -16.31 3.78
N ILE A 360 -6.43 -15.97 2.50
CA ILE A 360 -5.19 -15.54 1.86
C ILE A 360 -4.96 -14.05 2.15
N PRO A 361 -3.81 -13.67 2.74
CA PRO A 361 -3.52 -12.31 3.18
C PRO A 361 -3.10 -11.37 2.02
N THR A 362 -3.97 -11.21 1.03
CA THR A 362 -3.73 -10.38 -0.16
C THR A 362 -3.43 -8.91 0.13
N LEU A 363 -3.86 -8.34 1.27
CA LEU A 363 -3.46 -6.99 1.66
C LEU A 363 -1.99 -6.94 2.09
N SER A 364 -1.52 -7.96 2.82
CA SER A 364 -0.09 -8.10 3.12
C SER A 364 0.71 -8.28 1.83
N TYR A 365 0.26 -9.13 0.92
CA TYR A 365 0.95 -9.34 -0.36
C TYR A 365 1.14 -8.01 -1.11
N LEU A 366 0.07 -7.22 -1.21
CA LEU A 366 0.09 -5.91 -1.85
C LEU A 366 0.99 -4.91 -1.12
N ALA A 367 0.97 -4.89 0.22
CA ALA A 367 1.80 -3.98 1.01
C ALA A 367 3.30 -4.21 0.83
N TYR A 368 3.72 -5.45 0.55
CA TYR A 368 5.12 -5.87 0.39
C TYR A 368 5.58 -6.09 -1.05
N ALA A 369 4.66 -6.16 -2.02
CA ALA A 369 4.91 -6.63 -3.38
C ALA A 369 6.06 -5.97 -4.16
N LEU A 370 6.50 -4.79 -3.71
CA LEU A 370 7.55 -4.00 -4.34
C LEU A 370 8.62 -3.57 -3.33
N ASP A 371 8.69 -4.22 -2.15
CA ASP A 371 9.60 -3.82 -1.07
C ASP A 371 11.03 -3.76 -1.57
N HIS A 372 11.63 -2.60 -1.43
CA HIS A 372 13.03 -2.38 -1.70
C HIS A 372 13.66 -1.47 -0.66
N LEU A 373 13.13 -1.50 0.56
CA LEU A 373 13.56 -0.66 1.68
C LEU A 373 15.05 -0.83 1.91
N TYR A 374 15.80 0.25 1.70
CA TYR A 374 17.25 0.23 1.85
C TYR A 374 17.65 -0.11 3.30
N GLN A 375 18.38 -1.22 3.46
CA GLN A 375 18.92 -1.70 4.74
C GLN A 375 20.44 -1.66 4.69
N PRO A 376 21.08 -0.60 5.26
CA PRO A 376 22.53 -0.47 5.24
C PRO A 376 23.22 -1.69 5.87
N GLY A 377 24.16 -2.30 5.14
CA GLY A 377 25.01 -3.38 5.66
C GLY A 377 24.40 -4.77 5.60
N MET A 378 23.23 -4.94 4.99
CA MET A 378 22.63 -6.26 4.72
C MET A 378 22.70 -6.55 3.22
N PRO A 379 23.54 -7.48 2.76
CA PRO A 379 23.60 -7.83 1.34
C PRO A 379 22.28 -8.48 0.90
N GLU A 380 21.84 -8.14 -0.31
CA GLU A 380 20.66 -8.76 -0.91
C GLU A 380 21.00 -10.13 -1.51
N ASP A 381 20.05 -11.06 -1.42
CA ASP A 381 20.18 -12.39 -2.01
C ASP A 381 20.28 -12.30 -3.56
N PRO A 382 21.25 -12.98 -4.20
CA PRO A 382 21.39 -12.96 -5.66
C PRO A 382 20.21 -13.56 -6.44
N ALA A 383 19.38 -14.41 -5.81
CA ALA A 383 18.19 -14.97 -6.43
C ALA A 383 17.01 -13.99 -6.43
N GLU A 384 17.09 -12.90 -5.67
CA GLU A 384 16.02 -11.92 -5.57
C GLU A 384 16.06 -10.91 -6.72
N TYR A 385 14.92 -10.70 -7.36
CA TYR A 385 14.80 -9.86 -8.56
C TYR A 385 13.70 -8.81 -8.46
N ALA A 386 12.76 -8.91 -7.51
CA ALA A 386 11.66 -7.96 -7.37
C ALA A 386 12.16 -6.60 -6.87
N ALA A 387 12.96 -6.56 -5.81
CA ALA A 387 13.49 -5.30 -5.27
C ALA A 387 14.40 -4.53 -6.27
N PRO A 388 15.34 -5.17 -6.98
CA PRO A 388 16.09 -4.51 -8.06
C PRO A 388 15.20 -3.99 -9.20
N PHE A 389 14.19 -4.76 -9.63
CA PHE A 389 13.24 -4.31 -10.63
C PHE A 389 12.44 -3.09 -10.16
N ALA A 390 11.94 -3.13 -8.93
CA ALA A 390 11.17 -2.04 -8.33
C ALA A 390 11.99 -0.74 -8.29
N ARG A 391 13.25 -0.81 -7.84
CA ARG A 391 14.16 0.36 -7.84
C ARG A 391 14.49 0.90 -9.23
N ALA A 392 14.75 0.01 -10.19
CA ALA A 392 15.09 0.41 -11.56
C ALA A 392 13.91 1.13 -12.26
N ASN A 393 12.69 0.88 -11.78
CA ASN A 393 11.45 1.41 -12.36
C ASN A 393 10.70 2.37 -11.41
N SER A 394 11.32 2.84 -10.31
CA SER A 394 10.67 3.74 -9.33
C SER A 394 9.28 3.25 -8.87
N LEU A 395 9.13 1.96 -8.60
CA LEU A 395 7.90 1.35 -8.12
C LEU A 395 8.00 1.07 -6.63
N HIS A 396 7.04 1.59 -5.85
CA HIS A 396 7.10 1.54 -4.40
C HIS A 396 6.04 0.64 -3.76
N SER A 397 6.47 -0.03 -2.69
CA SER A 397 5.60 -0.72 -1.72
C SER A 397 5.23 0.21 -0.57
N MET A 398 4.32 -0.24 0.30
CA MET A 398 4.01 0.51 1.51
C MET A 398 5.17 0.53 2.51
N TYR A 399 6.23 -0.26 2.33
CA TYR A 399 7.42 -0.23 3.18
C TYR A 399 8.41 0.87 2.78
N ASP A 400 8.29 1.37 1.55
CA ASP A 400 9.25 2.30 0.99
C ASP A 400 8.90 3.76 1.30
N ARG A 401 9.78 4.64 0.84
CA ARG A 401 9.58 6.08 0.84
C ARG A 401 9.56 6.56 -0.60
N HIS A 402 8.80 7.62 -0.84
CA HIS A 402 8.89 8.43 -2.06
C HIS A 402 10.28 9.06 -2.17
N SER A 403 10.59 9.58 -3.35
CA SER A 403 11.82 10.27 -3.70
C SER A 403 12.10 11.48 -2.80
N ASP A 404 11.05 12.10 -2.27
CA ASP A 404 11.11 13.21 -1.31
C ASP A 404 11.35 12.77 0.15
N GLY A 405 11.38 11.46 0.40
CA GLY A 405 11.60 10.85 1.71
C GLY A 405 10.34 10.65 2.55
N SER A 406 9.16 11.05 2.08
CA SER A 406 7.89 10.77 2.75
C SER A 406 7.49 9.30 2.58
N GLY A 407 6.64 8.80 3.49
CA GLY A 407 6.21 7.40 3.49
C GLY A 407 5.16 7.09 2.42
N VAL A 408 5.30 5.95 1.76
CA VAL A 408 4.35 5.50 0.72
C VAL A 408 3.09 4.94 1.37
N ALA A 409 2.05 5.76 1.44
CA ALA A 409 0.80 5.44 2.15
C ALA A 409 -0.20 4.60 1.33
N THR A 410 0.03 4.41 0.03
CA THR A 410 -0.90 3.67 -0.84
C THR A 410 -0.18 2.62 -1.67
N ALA A 411 -0.90 1.54 -2.02
CA ALA A 411 -0.44 0.56 -2.98
C ALA A 411 -1.59 0.15 -3.91
N SER A 412 -1.24 -0.21 -5.14
CA SER A 412 -2.20 -0.57 -6.20
C SER A 412 -1.93 -1.94 -6.80
N LEU A 413 -3.02 -2.67 -7.11
CA LEU A 413 -3.01 -3.92 -7.89
C LEU A 413 -2.64 -3.73 -9.37
N LEU A 414 -2.82 -2.53 -9.92
CA LEU A 414 -2.71 -2.26 -11.36
C LEU A 414 -1.26 -1.99 -11.79
N ARG A 415 -0.32 -2.76 -11.24
CA ARG A 415 1.13 -2.62 -11.42
C ARG A 415 1.82 -4.00 -11.37
N PRO A 416 3.01 -4.19 -11.98
CA PRO A 416 3.73 -5.45 -11.85
C PRO A 416 4.25 -5.73 -10.43
N LEU A 417 3.53 -6.54 -9.65
CA LEU A 417 3.75 -6.77 -8.20
C LEU A 417 4.76 -7.89 -7.84
N LEU A 418 6.04 -7.78 -8.22
CA LEU A 418 6.96 -8.93 -8.31
C LEU A 418 7.16 -9.73 -7.01
N GLY A 419 7.01 -9.12 -5.84
CA GLY A 419 7.04 -9.80 -4.55
C GLY A 419 5.86 -10.76 -4.30
N MET A 420 4.90 -10.84 -5.23
CA MET A 420 3.78 -11.77 -5.15
C MET A 420 3.97 -13.05 -5.97
N ARG A 421 5.10 -13.24 -6.68
CA ARG A 421 5.27 -14.45 -7.51
C ARG A 421 5.46 -15.69 -6.64
N ASP A 422 5.07 -16.85 -7.18
CA ASP A 422 5.18 -18.15 -6.51
C ASP A 422 6.62 -18.56 -6.17
N ASP A 423 7.60 -17.95 -6.84
CA ASP A 423 9.03 -18.16 -6.63
C ASP A 423 9.75 -16.98 -5.97
N HIS A 424 9.03 -15.98 -5.45
CA HIS A 424 9.64 -14.85 -4.77
C HIS A 424 10.39 -15.27 -3.50
N VAL A 425 11.57 -14.67 -3.29
CA VAL A 425 12.37 -14.80 -2.07
C VAL A 425 12.64 -13.42 -1.47
N LEU A 426 12.59 -13.29 -0.15
CA LEU A 426 12.84 -12.02 0.50
C LEU A 426 14.32 -11.66 0.44
N ARG A 427 14.66 -10.51 -0.16
CA ARG A 427 16.04 -10.01 -0.37
C ARG A 427 16.97 -10.15 0.84
N ALA A 428 16.45 -9.92 2.04
CA ALA A 428 17.25 -9.83 3.26
C ALA A 428 17.60 -11.21 3.85
N THR A 429 16.79 -12.23 3.57
CA THR A 429 16.91 -13.55 4.21
C THR A 429 17.11 -14.69 3.21
N GLY A 430 16.83 -14.46 1.91
CA GLY A 430 16.81 -15.50 0.88
C GLY A 430 15.71 -16.54 1.08
N CYS A 431 14.82 -16.33 2.05
CA CYS A 431 13.72 -17.25 2.38
C CYS A 431 12.47 -16.92 1.56
N VAL A 432 11.57 -17.89 1.42
CA VAL A 432 10.20 -17.65 0.95
C VAL A 432 9.47 -16.64 1.84
N HIS A 433 8.53 -15.89 1.29
CA HIS A 433 7.80 -14.83 1.98
C HIS A 433 6.48 -14.51 1.27
N GLN A 434 5.44 -14.18 2.03
CA GLN A 434 4.09 -13.91 1.51
C GLN A 434 3.55 -15.11 0.70
N LEU A 435 3.20 -14.94 -0.57
CA LEU A 435 2.59 -16.02 -1.36
C LEU A 435 3.49 -17.26 -1.46
N SER A 436 4.79 -17.10 -1.70
CA SER A 436 5.70 -18.25 -1.86
C SER A 436 5.81 -19.10 -0.59
N GLU A 437 5.60 -18.49 0.58
CA GLU A 437 5.50 -19.22 1.85
C GLU A 437 4.12 -19.85 2.03
N ASP A 438 3.03 -19.12 1.75
CA ASP A 438 1.67 -19.63 1.89
C ASP A 438 1.37 -20.82 0.97
N LEU A 439 2.13 -20.96 -0.13
CA LEU A 439 2.08 -22.16 -0.96
C LEU A 439 2.52 -23.44 -0.21
N PHE A 440 3.36 -23.35 0.83
CA PHE A 440 3.65 -24.51 1.69
C PHE A 440 2.39 -25.00 2.40
N LEU A 441 1.56 -24.08 2.91
CA LEU A 441 0.29 -24.41 3.56
C LEU A 441 -0.71 -24.99 2.54
N VAL A 442 -0.84 -24.38 1.36
CA VAL A 442 -1.69 -24.88 0.26
C VAL A 442 -1.28 -26.30 -0.13
N GLY A 443 0.01 -26.53 -0.38
CA GLY A 443 0.53 -27.85 -0.75
C GLY A 443 0.37 -28.88 0.36
N TRP A 444 0.55 -28.48 1.62
CA TRP A 444 0.32 -29.36 2.77
C TRP A 444 -1.16 -29.75 2.89
N LEU A 445 -2.10 -28.81 2.79
CA LEU A 445 -3.54 -29.11 2.81
C LEU A 445 -3.93 -30.12 1.72
N ASP A 446 -3.43 -29.90 0.49
CA ASP A 446 -3.67 -30.80 -0.64
C ASP A 446 -3.13 -32.23 -0.37
N ARG A 447 -1.90 -32.36 0.15
CA ARG A 447 -1.29 -33.67 0.45
C ARG A 447 -1.93 -34.37 1.65
N GLN A 448 -2.42 -33.61 2.63
CA GLN A 448 -3.18 -34.14 3.77
C GLN A 448 -4.62 -34.52 3.40
N GLY A 449 -5.07 -34.24 2.16
CA GLY A 449 -6.43 -34.52 1.71
C GLY A 449 -7.48 -33.67 2.43
N VAL A 450 -7.11 -32.46 2.85
CA VAL A 450 -8.03 -31.51 3.49
C VAL A 450 -8.74 -30.72 2.41
N GLU A 451 -10.07 -30.77 2.38
CA GLU A 451 -10.87 -29.90 1.52
C GLU A 451 -10.98 -28.50 2.13
N TYR A 452 -10.73 -27.46 1.32
CA TYR A 452 -10.80 -26.06 1.71
C TYR A 452 -11.29 -25.18 0.56
N ASP A 453 -11.93 -24.08 0.92
CA ASP A 453 -12.24 -22.97 0.01
C ASP A 453 -11.22 -21.85 0.23
N ILE A 454 -10.90 -21.10 -0.84
CA ILE A 454 -10.06 -19.90 -0.76
C ILE A 454 -10.94 -18.67 -0.63
N LEU A 455 -10.59 -17.80 0.31
CA LEU A 455 -11.06 -16.43 0.41
C LEU A 455 -9.84 -15.51 0.48
N THR A 456 -9.96 -14.29 -0.04
CA THR A 456 -8.93 -13.26 0.10
C THR A 456 -9.35 -12.17 1.09
N ASP A 457 -8.41 -11.38 1.59
CA ASP A 457 -8.74 -10.16 2.34
C ASP A 457 -9.69 -9.24 1.56
N HIS A 458 -9.53 -9.15 0.23
CA HIS A 458 -10.41 -8.35 -0.62
C HIS A 458 -11.84 -8.91 -0.68
N ASP A 459 -12.02 -10.23 -0.54
CA ASP A 459 -13.34 -10.84 -0.44
C ASP A 459 -13.98 -10.56 0.91
N LEU A 460 -13.22 -10.76 1.98
CA LEU A 460 -13.68 -10.56 3.34
C LEU A 460 -14.00 -9.09 3.63
N ASP A 461 -13.19 -8.15 3.12
CA ASP A 461 -13.48 -6.73 3.20
C ASP A 461 -14.79 -6.38 2.46
N ALA A 462 -15.03 -6.92 1.27
CA ALA A 462 -16.25 -6.64 0.52
C ALA A 462 -17.50 -7.19 1.23
N GLU A 463 -17.46 -8.47 1.62
CA GLU A 463 -18.63 -9.22 2.08
C GLU A 463 -18.81 -9.19 3.61
N GLY A 464 -17.78 -8.81 4.37
CA GLY A 464 -17.79 -8.83 5.83
C GLY A 464 -18.08 -10.24 6.36
N ALA A 465 -18.85 -10.33 7.46
CA ALA A 465 -19.20 -11.60 8.09
C ALA A 465 -19.87 -12.62 7.14
N THR A 466 -20.57 -12.15 6.10
CA THR A 466 -21.24 -13.04 5.14
C THR A 466 -20.26 -13.91 4.34
N ALA A 467 -19.00 -13.47 4.21
CA ALA A 467 -17.94 -14.27 3.58
C ALA A 467 -17.69 -15.60 4.30
N PHE A 468 -17.96 -15.65 5.61
CA PHE A 468 -17.70 -16.82 6.46
C PHE A 468 -18.94 -17.67 6.75
N GLU A 469 -20.11 -17.32 6.20
CA GLU A 469 -21.34 -18.07 6.47
C GLU A 469 -21.21 -19.56 6.11
N GLY A 470 -21.45 -20.41 7.10
CA GLY A 470 -21.45 -21.86 6.94
C GLY A 470 -20.07 -22.53 7.04
N TYR A 471 -18.96 -21.79 7.13
CA TYR A 471 -17.67 -22.40 7.42
C TYR A 471 -17.61 -22.83 8.90
N SER A 472 -17.03 -24.00 9.17
CA SER A 472 -16.77 -24.44 10.54
C SER A 472 -15.48 -23.81 11.08
N ALA A 473 -14.46 -23.67 10.23
CA ALA A 473 -13.17 -23.12 10.61
C ALA A 473 -12.64 -22.19 9.52
N VAL A 474 -11.89 -21.18 9.95
CA VAL A 474 -11.08 -20.31 9.09
C VAL A 474 -9.63 -20.45 9.53
N ILE A 475 -8.69 -20.54 8.58
CA ILE A 475 -7.26 -20.43 8.88
C ILE A 475 -6.63 -19.29 8.08
N THR A 476 -5.65 -18.63 8.67
CA THR A 476 -4.84 -17.60 7.98
C THR A 476 -3.63 -18.22 7.29
N GLY A 477 -3.04 -17.48 6.34
CA GLY A 477 -1.65 -17.68 5.93
C GLY A 477 -0.62 -17.33 7.01
N SER A 478 0.65 -17.29 6.61
CA SER A 478 1.85 -17.10 7.43
C SER A 478 2.02 -15.67 7.95
N HIS A 479 1.57 -14.66 7.20
CA HIS A 479 1.83 -13.26 7.56
C HIS A 479 0.64 -12.30 7.26
N PRO A 480 -0.50 -12.44 7.96
CA PRO A 480 -1.67 -11.61 7.76
C PRO A 480 -1.57 -10.26 8.51
N GLU A 481 -0.54 -9.46 8.24
CA GLU A 481 -0.24 -8.21 8.97
C GLU A 481 -1.27 -7.09 8.79
N TYR A 482 -1.84 -6.94 7.59
CA TYR A 482 -2.67 -5.79 7.20
C TYR A 482 -4.15 -6.14 7.19
N TRP A 483 -4.96 -5.44 8.01
CA TRP A 483 -6.39 -5.74 8.15
C TRP A 483 -7.26 -4.50 8.05
N SER A 484 -8.41 -4.66 7.38
CA SER A 484 -9.49 -3.67 7.40
C SER A 484 -10.42 -3.86 8.60
N ARG A 485 -11.15 -2.80 8.96
CA ARG A 485 -12.17 -2.89 10.02
C ARG A 485 -13.20 -3.97 9.71
N ARG A 486 -13.68 -4.04 8.46
CA ARG A 486 -14.71 -4.99 8.02
C ARG A 486 -14.23 -6.43 8.14
N MET A 487 -12.95 -6.68 7.89
CA MET A 487 -12.33 -7.99 8.08
C MET A 487 -12.29 -8.39 9.55
N LEU A 488 -11.82 -7.50 10.43
CA LEU A 488 -11.78 -7.78 11.86
C LEU A 488 -13.18 -7.97 12.45
N ASP A 489 -14.16 -7.20 12.00
CA ASP A 489 -15.56 -7.35 12.42
C ASP A 489 -16.14 -8.68 11.90
N GLY A 490 -15.80 -9.06 10.66
CA GLY A 490 -16.23 -10.32 10.03
C GLY A 490 -15.72 -11.55 10.75
N ILE A 491 -14.43 -11.59 11.11
CA ILE A 491 -13.89 -12.72 11.87
C ILE A 491 -14.41 -12.75 13.31
N GLY A 492 -14.65 -11.59 13.93
CA GLY A 492 -15.31 -11.49 15.23
C GLY A 492 -16.70 -12.14 15.20
N ALA A 493 -17.51 -11.81 14.18
CA ALA A 493 -18.84 -12.40 14.01
C ALA A 493 -18.80 -13.92 13.78
N HIS A 494 -17.80 -14.43 13.04
CA HIS A 494 -17.59 -15.87 12.86
C HIS A 494 -17.33 -16.58 14.20
N LEU A 495 -16.46 -16.00 15.03
CA LEU A 495 -16.15 -16.52 16.37
C LEU A 495 -17.34 -16.44 17.32
N ASP A 496 -18.08 -15.32 17.32
CA ASP A 496 -19.31 -15.15 18.11
C ASP A 496 -20.39 -16.17 17.72
N GLY A 497 -20.41 -16.58 16.44
CA GLY A 497 -21.27 -17.64 15.91
C GLY A 497 -20.82 -19.07 16.26
N GLY A 498 -19.72 -19.23 17.00
CA GLY A 498 -19.16 -20.53 17.38
C GLY A 498 -18.19 -21.13 16.35
N GLY A 499 -17.77 -20.36 15.36
CA GLY A 499 -16.75 -20.77 14.40
C GLY A 499 -15.35 -20.86 15.00
N HIS A 500 -14.49 -21.66 14.39
CA HIS A 500 -13.09 -21.82 14.79
C HIS A 500 -12.14 -20.94 13.96
N LEU A 501 -11.01 -20.56 14.53
CA LEU A 501 -9.95 -19.79 13.87
C LEU A 501 -8.57 -20.39 14.15
N GLY A 502 -7.81 -20.71 13.10
CA GLY A 502 -6.39 -21.02 13.18
C GLY A 502 -5.54 -19.87 12.65
N TYR A 503 -4.85 -19.17 13.54
CA TYR A 503 -3.84 -18.19 13.19
C TYR A 503 -2.48 -18.87 13.08
N LEU A 504 -2.12 -19.25 11.85
CA LEU A 504 -0.94 -20.07 11.55
C LEU A 504 0.30 -19.23 11.20
N GLY A 505 0.34 -17.99 11.68
CA GLY A 505 1.29 -16.98 11.26
C GLY A 505 1.83 -16.08 12.38
N GLY A 506 2.56 -15.04 11.96
CA GLY A 506 3.15 -14.01 12.81
C GLY A 506 2.75 -12.59 12.41
N ASN A 507 2.83 -11.67 13.38
CA ASN A 507 2.51 -10.24 13.25
C ASN A 507 1.13 -9.94 12.62
N GLY A 508 0.12 -10.77 12.88
CA GLY A 508 -1.21 -10.67 12.30
C GLY A 508 -2.04 -9.51 12.85
N ALA A 509 -2.84 -8.88 11.97
CA ALA A 509 -3.71 -7.75 12.28
C ALA A 509 -3.02 -6.63 13.08
N TYR A 510 -1.80 -6.29 12.66
CA TYR A 510 -0.99 -5.26 13.30
C TYR A 510 -1.43 -3.86 12.87
N TRP A 511 -1.45 -3.63 11.56
CA TRP A 511 -1.73 -2.33 10.96
C TRP A 511 -3.19 -2.12 10.56
N VAL A 512 -3.72 -0.94 10.89
CA VAL A 512 -5.00 -0.47 10.34
C VAL A 512 -4.82 -0.16 8.87
N THR A 513 -5.55 -0.88 8.02
CA THR A 513 -5.48 -0.75 6.56
C THR A 513 -6.87 -0.56 5.99
N ALA A 514 -7.00 0.17 4.88
CA ALA A 514 -8.25 0.31 4.16
C ALA A 514 -8.09 -0.15 2.71
N ILE A 515 -9.13 -0.79 2.17
CA ILE A 515 -9.33 -0.90 0.72
C ILE A 515 -10.23 0.26 0.32
N HIS A 516 -9.87 0.99 -0.73
CA HIS A 516 -10.67 2.12 -1.17
C HIS A 516 -12.06 1.63 -1.64
N PRO A 517 -13.17 2.22 -1.15
CA PRO A 517 -14.52 1.69 -1.38
C PRO A 517 -14.93 1.67 -2.86
N GLU A 518 -14.60 2.73 -3.61
CA GLU A 518 -14.95 2.83 -5.05
C GLU A 518 -13.83 2.35 -6.01
N ARG A 519 -12.57 2.36 -5.55
CA ARG A 519 -11.37 2.04 -6.34
C ARG A 519 -10.64 0.88 -5.68
N ARG A 520 -11.31 -0.28 -5.62
CA ARG A 520 -10.89 -1.44 -4.82
C ARG A 520 -9.53 -2.06 -5.17
N HIS A 521 -8.87 -1.59 -6.23
CA HIS A 521 -7.48 -1.92 -6.53
C HIS A 521 -6.48 -1.18 -5.63
N LEU A 522 -6.92 -0.15 -4.88
CA LEU A 522 -6.11 0.65 -3.98
C LEU A 522 -6.28 0.19 -2.53
N ALA A 523 -5.15 -0.01 -1.86
CA ALA A 523 -5.05 -0.10 -0.41
C ALA A 523 -4.36 1.15 0.16
N GLU A 524 -4.78 1.57 1.35
CA GLU A 524 -4.20 2.71 2.09
C GLU A 524 -3.81 2.29 3.51
N LEU A 525 -2.62 2.73 3.92
CA LEU A 525 -2.06 2.62 5.25
C LEU A 525 -1.47 3.97 5.65
N ARG A 526 -1.64 4.35 6.92
CA ARG A 526 -0.91 5.48 7.50
C ARG A 526 -0.28 5.04 8.82
N ARG A 527 1.05 5.01 8.86
CA ARG A 527 1.79 4.58 10.06
C ARG A 527 1.82 5.70 11.09
N GLY A 528 1.51 5.36 12.34
CA GLY A 528 1.56 6.27 13.47
C GLY A 528 2.96 6.36 14.09
N TYR A 529 3.00 6.79 15.35
CA TYR A 529 4.25 7.05 16.09
C TYR A 529 4.66 5.89 17.01
N VAL A 530 3.90 4.79 16.97
CA VAL A 530 4.03 3.60 17.82
C VAL A 530 4.22 2.37 16.92
N GLY A 531 4.93 1.37 17.43
CA GLY A 531 5.20 0.13 16.70
C GLY A 531 6.51 0.12 15.93
N VAL A 532 6.90 -1.07 15.49
CA VAL A 532 8.05 -1.29 14.59
C VAL A 532 7.64 -0.82 13.20
N ARG A 533 8.32 0.20 12.67
CA ARG A 533 7.91 0.90 11.45
C ARG A 533 9.11 1.35 10.63
N CYS A 534 8.94 1.38 9.30
CA CYS A 534 9.93 1.87 8.36
C CYS A 534 9.83 3.39 8.10
N TRP A 535 8.64 3.97 8.28
CA TRP A 535 8.37 5.41 8.21
C TRP A 535 7.15 5.75 9.09
N GLU A 536 6.91 7.03 9.32
CA GLU A 536 5.76 7.54 10.06
C GLU A 536 5.10 8.71 9.33
N SER A 537 3.80 8.89 9.55
CA SER A 537 3.03 9.98 8.94
C SER A 537 3.40 11.31 9.59
N GLU A 538 3.24 12.41 8.84
CA GLU A 538 3.39 13.75 9.40
C GLU A 538 2.32 14.04 10.48
N PRO A 539 2.61 14.97 11.43
CA PRO A 539 1.63 15.42 12.41
C PRO A 539 0.29 15.82 11.80
N GLY A 540 -0.81 15.30 12.35
CA GLY A 540 -2.16 15.58 11.87
C GLY A 540 -2.61 14.74 10.66
N GLU A 541 -1.74 13.93 10.06
CA GLU A 541 -2.02 13.27 8.77
C GLU A 541 -2.31 11.76 8.92
N LEU A 542 -2.64 11.29 10.13
CA LEU A 542 -2.80 9.86 10.42
C LEU A 542 -4.17 9.28 10.00
N THR A 543 -5.19 10.13 9.80
CA THR A 543 -6.54 9.67 9.46
C THR A 543 -6.59 9.24 7.99
N LEU A 544 -7.02 8.00 7.74
CA LEU A 544 -7.14 7.43 6.40
C LEU A 544 -8.14 8.23 5.56
N THR A 545 -7.84 8.42 4.28
CA THR A 545 -8.72 9.11 3.34
C THR A 545 -9.80 8.19 2.79
N SER A 546 -9.47 6.93 2.58
CA SER A 546 -10.33 5.91 1.96
C SER A 546 -11.56 5.59 2.80
N THR A 547 -11.43 5.61 4.13
CA THR A 547 -12.49 5.20 5.07
C THR A 547 -12.78 6.21 6.16
N ALA A 548 -11.99 7.31 6.23
CA ALA A 548 -12.11 8.31 7.28
C ALA A 548 -11.89 7.71 8.69
N GLU A 549 -11.10 6.63 8.80
CA GLU A 549 -10.77 5.98 10.07
C GLU A 549 -9.38 6.42 10.58
N PRO A 550 -9.14 6.46 11.91
CA PRO A 550 -7.79 6.62 12.42
C PRO A 550 -6.88 5.49 11.95
N GLY A 551 -5.72 5.83 11.38
CA GLY A 551 -4.65 4.89 11.03
C GLY A 551 -3.86 4.40 12.26
N GLY A 552 -2.63 3.98 12.05
CA GLY A 552 -1.77 3.43 13.10
C GLY A 552 -2.04 1.96 13.40
N LEU A 553 -1.84 1.55 14.65
CA LEU A 553 -2.00 0.17 15.09
C LEU A 553 -3.44 -0.12 15.54
N TRP A 554 -3.92 -1.35 15.30
CA TRP A 554 -5.21 -1.78 15.84
C TRP A 554 -5.26 -1.73 17.38
N GLN A 555 -4.12 -1.91 18.03
CA GLN A 555 -3.96 -1.76 19.47
C GLN A 555 -4.28 -0.34 19.97
N GLU A 556 -3.90 0.70 19.23
CA GLU A 556 -4.20 2.09 19.58
C GLU A 556 -5.70 2.39 19.48
N ARG A 557 -6.44 1.56 18.74
CA ARG A 557 -7.90 1.61 18.62
C ARG A 557 -8.63 0.71 19.63
N GLY A 558 -7.92 0.17 20.63
CA GLY A 558 -8.49 -0.74 21.62
C GLY A 558 -8.86 -2.12 21.05
N ARG A 559 -8.29 -2.48 19.89
CA ARG A 559 -8.57 -3.72 19.15
C ARG A 559 -7.30 -4.52 18.88
N ALA A 560 -6.40 -4.57 19.86
CA ALA A 560 -5.14 -5.29 19.72
C ALA A 560 -5.36 -6.75 19.25
N PRO A 561 -4.48 -7.30 18.41
CA PRO A 561 -4.57 -8.69 17.93
C PRO A 561 -4.65 -9.70 19.07
N HIS A 562 -4.07 -9.40 20.23
CA HIS A 562 -4.21 -10.15 21.48
C HIS A 562 -5.65 -10.54 21.83
N ARG A 563 -6.64 -9.67 21.54
CA ARG A 563 -8.05 -9.94 21.82
C ARG A 563 -8.70 -10.92 20.84
N LEU A 564 -8.14 -11.02 19.64
CA LEU A 564 -8.67 -11.85 18.53
C LEU A 564 -7.93 -13.18 18.41
N PHE A 565 -6.60 -13.15 18.43
CA PHE A 565 -5.76 -14.33 18.28
C PHE A 565 -5.27 -14.90 19.61
N GLY A 566 -5.57 -14.24 20.74
CA GLY A 566 -5.01 -14.58 22.05
C GLY A 566 -3.56 -14.15 22.26
N ILE A 567 -2.88 -13.77 21.18
CA ILE A 567 -1.49 -13.30 21.12
C ILE A 567 -1.36 -12.14 20.14
N GLY A 568 -0.30 -11.36 20.24
CA GLY A 568 0.03 -10.30 19.28
C GLY A 568 1.53 -10.09 19.17
N THR A 569 1.96 -9.24 18.25
CA THR A 569 3.37 -9.01 17.89
C THR A 569 4.25 -8.80 19.13
N ALA A 570 5.31 -9.59 19.23
CA ALA A 570 6.20 -9.64 20.37
C ALA A 570 7.67 -9.46 19.99
N ALA A 571 8.09 -9.96 18.82
CA ALA A 571 9.43 -9.73 18.30
C ALA A 571 9.53 -9.88 16.77
N ALA A 572 10.58 -9.29 16.20
CA ALA A 572 10.94 -9.39 14.79
C ALA A 572 12.46 -9.55 14.63
N GLY A 573 12.90 -10.37 13.69
CA GLY A 573 14.32 -10.63 13.47
C GLY A 573 14.60 -11.38 12.17
N LEU A 574 15.77 -11.12 11.60
CA LEU A 574 16.19 -11.67 10.30
C LEU A 574 17.24 -12.79 10.44
N THR A 575 17.44 -13.29 11.66
CA THR A 575 18.40 -14.36 11.97
C THR A 575 17.68 -15.68 12.23
N THR A 576 18.45 -16.77 12.27
CA THR A 576 17.93 -18.13 12.54
C THR A 576 16.88 -18.14 13.65
N GLY A 577 15.74 -18.78 13.35
CA GLY A 577 14.63 -18.96 14.26
C GLY A 577 14.91 -19.98 15.36
N GLY A 578 13.87 -20.35 16.08
CA GLY A 578 13.91 -21.31 17.18
C GLY A 578 12.86 -22.41 17.05
N ALA A 579 12.85 -23.26 18.08
CA ALA A 579 11.89 -24.33 18.30
C ALA A 579 11.06 -24.04 19.55
N TYR A 580 9.88 -24.63 19.64
CA TYR A 580 8.99 -24.45 20.78
C TYR A 580 9.26 -25.49 21.88
N GLU A 581 9.35 -25.03 23.12
CA GLU A 581 9.30 -25.88 24.30
C GLU A 581 7.84 -26.10 24.70
N ILE A 582 7.38 -27.35 24.61
CA ILE A 582 6.01 -27.73 24.98
C ILE A 582 5.83 -27.60 26.49
N GLN A 583 4.76 -26.93 26.89
CA GLN A 583 4.41 -26.74 28.29
C GLN A 583 3.76 -28.02 28.88
N ASP A 584 3.79 -28.16 30.20
CA ASP A 584 3.17 -29.30 30.92
C ASP A 584 1.64 -29.12 30.98
N VAL A 585 0.99 -29.33 29.83
CA VAL A 585 -0.46 -29.20 29.62
C VAL A 585 -0.98 -30.45 28.92
N ASP A 586 -2.16 -30.92 29.35
CA ASP A 586 -2.89 -31.98 28.65
C ASP A 586 -3.90 -31.35 27.68
N HIS A 587 -3.68 -31.54 26.38
CA HIS A 587 -4.54 -30.99 25.33
C HIS A 587 -4.55 -31.91 24.11
N PRO A 588 -5.71 -32.20 23.50
CA PRO A 588 -5.81 -33.13 22.34
C PRO A 588 -4.95 -32.74 21.14
N PHE A 589 -4.60 -31.46 21.00
CA PHE A 589 -3.74 -30.99 19.90
C PHE A 589 -2.32 -31.58 19.98
N LEU A 590 -1.89 -31.95 21.18
CA LEU A 590 -0.56 -32.51 21.46
C LEU A 590 -0.54 -34.05 21.37
N ASP A 591 -1.65 -34.69 20.99
CA ASP A 591 -1.73 -36.14 20.85
C ASP A 591 -0.73 -36.65 19.80
N GLY A 592 0.10 -37.62 20.20
CA GLY A 592 1.10 -38.23 19.31
C GLY A 592 2.35 -37.37 19.06
N ILE A 593 2.53 -36.27 19.79
CA ILE A 593 3.74 -35.44 19.76
C ILE A 593 4.74 -35.90 20.83
N ASP A 594 6.01 -36.08 20.45
CA ASP A 594 7.11 -36.41 21.37
C ASP A 594 7.50 -35.19 22.21
N ARG A 595 6.94 -35.11 23.42
CA ARG A 595 7.17 -33.99 24.35
C ARG A 595 8.58 -33.93 24.95
N THR A 596 9.45 -34.89 24.63
CA THR A 596 10.85 -34.89 25.12
C THR A 596 11.79 -34.07 24.24
N LYS A 597 11.30 -33.57 23.10
CA LYS A 597 12.07 -32.78 22.13
C LYS A 597 11.41 -31.43 21.88
N PRO A 598 12.19 -30.40 21.49
CA PRO A 598 11.64 -29.15 21.02
C PRO A 598 10.82 -29.36 19.74
N LEU A 599 9.68 -28.70 19.66
CA LEU A 599 8.77 -28.77 18.52
C LEU A 599 9.21 -27.81 17.41
N GLY A 600 9.29 -28.29 16.16
CA GLY A 600 9.55 -27.43 15.00
C GLY A 600 10.95 -26.81 14.95
N ALA A 601 11.99 -27.57 15.31
CA ALA A 601 13.40 -27.16 15.20
C ALA A 601 13.96 -27.14 13.75
N PHE A 602 13.08 -26.89 12.78
CA PHE A 602 13.31 -26.91 11.35
C PHE A 602 12.30 -26.00 10.65
N GLY A 603 12.55 -25.64 9.38
CA GLY A 603 11.62 -24.89 8.56
C GLY A 603 12.30 -24.16 7.40
N ALA A 604 11.54 -23.89 6.34
CA ALA A 604 12.02 -23.16 5.16
C ALA A 604 12.34 -21.67 5.46
N VAL A 605 11.70 -21.09 6.48
CA VAL A 605 11.92 -19.71 6.90
C VAL A 605 12.86 -19.67 8.10
N LEU A 606 14.09 -19.18 7.86
CA LEU A 606 15.13 -18.98 8.87
C LEU A 606 15.44 -20.24 9.72
N GLY A 607 15.16 -21.44 9.21
CA GLY A 607 15.58 -22.71 9.82
C GLY A 607 14.78 -23.18 11.05
N GLY A 608 13.64 -22.57 11.38
CA GLY A 608 12.82 -22.97 12.53
C GLY A 608 11.36 -22.55 12.41
N ALA A 609 10.47 -23.25 13.09
CA ALA A 609 9.03 -22.97 13.08
C ALA A 609 8.66 -21.69 13.86
N ALA A 610 9.50 -21.25 14.81
CA ALA A 610 9.38 -19.98 15.50
C ALA A 610 10.41 -18.97 14.94
N SER A 611 10.03 -18.17 13.95
CA SER A 611 10.99 -17.35 13.22
C SER A 611 10.38 -16.12 12.55
N PHE A 612 11.28 -15.24 12.11
CA PHE A 612 11.04 -14.00 11.39
C PHE A 612 10.29 -12.96 12.21
N GLU A 613 8.97 -13.08 12.35
CA GLU A 613 8.20 -12.25 13.28
C GLU A 613 7.27 -13.13 14.10
N THR A 614 7.23 -12.85 15.40
CA THR A 614 6.61 -13.72 16.38
C THR A 614 5.67 -12.97 17.30
N CYS A 615 4.69 -13.69 17.82
CA CYS A 615 3.65 -13.17 18.69
C CYS A 615 3.69 -13.82 20.07
N GLY A 616 3.25 -13.07 21.07
CA GLY A 616 3.24 -13.48 22.47
C GLY A 616 1.94 -13.11 23.17
N ILE A 617 1.68 -13.78 24.30
CA ILE A 617 0.60 -13.41 25.21
C ILE A 617 0.95 -12.09 25.89
N ASP A 618 -0.01 -11.18 25.97
CA ASP A 618 0.03 -9.99 26.83
C ASP A 618 -1.37 -9.69 27.39
N ALA A 619 -1.53 -9.89 28.70
CA ALA A 619 -2.80 -9.65 29.40
C ALA A 619 -3.17 -8.16 29.43
N LEU A 620 -2.19 -7.25 29.41
CA LEU A 620 -2.44 -5.79 29.40
C LEU A 620 -3.01 -5.34 28.06
N LEU A 621 -2.75 -6.08 26.99
CA LEU A 621 -3.28 -5.83 25.65
C LEU A 621 -4.56 -6.63 25.34
N GLY A 622 -5.01 -7.45 26.30
CA GLY A 622 -6.30 -8.12 26.25
C GLY A 622 -6.26 -9.56 25.77
N SER A 623 -5.13 -10.26 25.93
CA SER A 623 -5.11 -11.72 25.78
C SER A 623 -6.15 -12.34 26.74
N PRO A 624 -7.03 -13.25 26.30
CA PRO A 624 -8.11 -13.79 27.13
C PRO A 624 -7.60 -14.46 28.41
N PRO A 625 -8.24 -14.29 29.58
CA PRO A 625 -7.80 -14.92 30.82
C PRO A 625 -7.77 -16.46 30.79
N GLY A 626 -8.55 -17.07 29.89
CA GLY A 626 -8.60 -18.53 29.68
C GLY A 626 -7.64 -19.03 28.60
N VAL A 627 -6.70 -18.21 28.12
CA VAL A 627 -5.71 -18.64 27.13
C VAL A 627 -4.80 -19.71 27.72
N THR A 628 -4.70 -20.84 27.02
CA THR A 628 -3.80 -21.95 27.36
C THR A 628 -2.55 -21.83 26.53
N LEU A 629 -1.39 -21.68 27.18
CA LEU A 629 -0.08 -21.72 26.53
C LEU A 629 0.33 -23.17 26.30
N LEU A 630 0.31 -23.62 25.05
CA LEU A 630 0.69 -24.99 24.67
C LEU A 630 2.20 -25.15 24.57
N ALA A 631 2.88 -24.17 23.98
CA ALA A 631 4.33 -24.21 23.79
C ALA A 631 4.90 -22.79 23.65
N ARG A 632 6.18 -22.60 23.96
CA ARG A 632 6.87 -21.31 23.86
C ARG A 632 8.27 -21.46 23.27
N ALA A 633 8.62 -20.61 22.33
CA ALA A 633 9.98 -20.46 21.84
C ALA A 633 10.58 -19.15 22.36
N MET A 634 11.77 -19.19 22.93
CA MET A 634 12.53 -17.98 23.29
C MET A 634 13.52 -17.65 22.17
N LEU A 635 13.56 -16.38 21.77
CA LEU A 635 14.38 -15.91 20.65
C LEU A 635 15.63 -15.17 21.15
N GLY A 636 16.69 -15.24 20.35
CA GLY A 636 17.98 -14.67 20.70
C GLY A 636 18.00 -13.14 20.67
N GLY A 637 19.06 -12.54 21.22
CA GLY A 637 19.20 -11.09 21.33
C GLY A 637 19.31 -10.32 20.01
N MET A 638 19.40 -11.03 18.88
CA MET A 638 19.36 -10.46 17.52
C MET A 638 17.93 -10.14 17.06
N TYR A 639 16.91 -10.69 17.73
CA TYR A 639 15.53 -10.27 17.53
C TYR A 639 15.26 -8.98 18.30
N ILE A 640 14.59 -8.05 17.63
CA ILE A 640 14.12 -6.80 18.20
C ILE A 640 12.81 -7.08 18.93
N SER A 641 12.65 -6.48 20.11
CA SER A 641 11.37 -6.51 20.83
C SER A 641 10.32 -5.69 20.08
N GLY A 642 9.16 -6.28 19.82
CA GLY A 642 7.98 -5.62 19.29
C GLY A 642 7.19 -4.84 20.34
N ASP A 643 7.73 -4.69 21.56
CA ASP A 643 7.08 -3.96 22.64
C ASP A 643 6.88 -2.48 22.28
N THR A 644 5.62 -2.07 22.27
CA THR A 644 5.21 -0.69 22.02
C THR A 644 4.97 0.10 23.31
N GLY A 645 5.24 -0.52 24.47
CA GLY A 645 5.05 0.07 25.79
C GLY A 645 6.10 1.14 26.14
N PRO A 646 5.89 1.86 27.26
CA PRO A 646 6.86 2.83 27.75
C PRO A 646 8.19 2.16 28.13
N ALA A 647 9.27 2.93 28.13
CA ALA A 647 10.62 2.46 28.47
C ALA A 647 10.75 1.83 29.88
N ILE A 648 9.80 2.12 30.78
CA ILE A 648 9.68 1.47 32.08
C ILE A 648 8.51 0.48 31.99
N PRO A 649 8.75 -0.84 32.08
CA PRO A 649 7.69 -1.83 31.99
C PRO A 649 6.59 -1.60 33.03
N HIS A 650 5.36 -1.92 32.65
CA HIS A 650 4.23 -1.87 33.57
C HIS A 650 4.46 -2.84 34.75
N PRO A 651 4.14 -2.49 36.01
CA PRO A 651 4.38 -3.35 37.18
C PRO A 651 3.67 -4.71 37.15
N LEU A 652 2.59 -4.80 36.36
CA LEU A 652 1.83 -6.04 36.12
C LEU A 652 2.13 -6.67 34.75
N GLY A 653 3.13 -6.17 34.03
CA GLY A 653 3.58 -6.76 32.78
C GLY A 653 4.20 -8.13 33.04
N ASP A 654 4.12 -9.00 32.03
CA ASP A 654 4.80 -10.29 32.08
C ASP A 654 6.32 -10.07 32.27
N PRO A 655 6.94 -10.61 33.34
CA PRO A 655 8.36 -10.44 33.59
C PRO A 655 9.24 -11.25 32.62
N VAL A 656 8.66 -12.17 31.85
CA VAL A 656 9.37 -12.93 30.82
C VAL A 656 9.68 -12.04 29.63
N ASP A 657 10.88 -12.20 29.07
CA ASP A 657 11.33 -11.50 27.87
C ASP A 657 10.29 -11.61 26.73
N ARG A 658 10.04 -10.48 26.05
CA ARG A 658 9.08 -10.38 24.95
C ARG A 658 9.62 -10.96 23.64
N ARG A 659 10.93 -11.23 23.56
CA ARG A 659 11.55 -11.91 22.40
C ARG A 659 11.20 -13.40 22.42
N ARG A 660 9.97 -13.71 22.04
CA ARG A 660 9.39 -15.05 22.10
C ARG A 660 8.32 -15.28 21.04
N SER A 661 7.95 -16.54 20.88
CA SER A 661 6.74 -16.98 20.20
C SER A 661 5.91 -17.86 21.15
N ASP A 662 4.64 -17.52 21.32
CA ASP A 662 3.70 -18.25 22.18
C ASP A 662 2.66 -18.98 21.32
N MET A 663 2.65 -20.32 21.42
CA MET A 663 1.61 -21.14 20.82
C MET A 663 0.46 -21.32 21.81
N THR A 664 -0.75 -20.93 21.41
CA THR A 664 -1.88 -20.83 22.34
C THR A 664 -3.18 -21.40 21.79
N VAL A 665 -4.08 -21.73 22.71
CA VAL A 665 -5.48 -22.04 22.40
C VAL A 665 -6.40 -21.39 23.41
N TYR A 666 -7.56 -20.89 22.98
CA TYR A 666 -8.64 -20.51 23.88
C TYR A 666 -10.02 -20.74 23.27
N THR A 667 -11.01 -20.97 24.13
CA THR A 667 -12.42 -21.09 23.73
C THR A 667 -13.11 -19.73 23.80
N THR A 668 -13.80 -19.36 22.74
CA THR A 668 -14.59 -18.13 22.63
C THR A 668 -15.92 -18.26 23.36
N THR A 669 -16.60 -17.13 23.60
CA THR A 669 -17.96 -17.13 24.19
C THR A 669 -19.00 -17.81 23.31
N GLY A 670 -18.79 -17.84 21.99
CA GLY A 670 -19.63 -18.56 21.03
C GLY A 670 -19.44 -20.08 21.06
N GLY A 671 -18.43 -20.58 21.78
CA GLY A 671 -18.10 -22.01 21.88
C GLY A 671 -17.10 -22.51 20.83
N GLY A 672 -16.69 -21.65 19.88
CA GLY A 672 -15.60 -21.93 18.94
C GLY A 672 -14.23 -21.80 19.62
N GLU A 673 -13.18 -22.27 18.95
CA GLU A 673 -11.80 -22.24 19.46
C GLU A 673 -10.90 -21.39 18.56
N VAL A 674 -9.97 -20.67 19.17
CA VAL A 674 -8.90 -19.97 18.47
C VAL A 674 -7.58 -20.66 18.80
N PHE A 675 -6.90 -21.17 17.79
CA PHE A 675 -5.55 -21.74 17.88
C PHE A 675 -4.56 -20.79 17.19
N SER A 676 -3.44 -20.51 17.84
CA SER A 676 -2.45 -19.55 17.35
C SER A 676 -1.04 -20.11 17.50
N THR A 677 -0.26 -20.05 16.42
CA THR A 677 1.15 -20.52 16.40
C THR A 677 2.10 -19.41 16.82
N GLY A 678 1.79 -18.17 16.42
CA GLY A 678 2.53 -16.96 16.79
C GLY A 678 3.87 -16.81 16.09
N SER A 679 4.01 -17.30 14.86
CA SER A 679 5.25 -17.24 14.09
C SER A 679 4.96 -17.29 12.60
N ILE A 680 5.63 -16.43 11.82
CA ILE A 680 5.58 -16.48 10.36
C ILE A 680 6.04 -17.85 9.87
N GLY A 681 7.22 -18.31 10.32
CA GLY A 681 7.85 -19.54 9.81
C GLY A 681 7.13 -20.86 10.08
N TRP A 682 5.96 -20.84 10.71
CA TRP A 682 5.17 -22.06 10.98
C TRP A 682 4.76 -22.78 9.68
N CYS A 683 4.25 -22.04 8.70
CA CYS A 683 3.78 -22.62 7.43
C CYS A 683 4.94 -23.25 6.65
N GLY A 684 6.10 -22.59 6.63
CA GLY A 684 7.33 -23.14 6.04
C GLY A 684 7.91 -24.38 6.75
N ALA A 685 7.42 -24.73 7.94
CA ALA A 685 7.84 -25.94 8.66
C ALA A 685 6.92 -27.16 8.42
N LEU A 686 5.69 -26.94 7.93
CA LEU A 686 4.69 -28.01 7.74
C LEU A 686 5.20 -29.17 6.88
N SER A 687 5.94 -28.84 5.82
CA SER A 687 6.35 -29.83 4.80
C SER A 687 7.69 -30.52 5.06
N TYR A 688 8.31 -30.30 6.22
CA TYR A 688 9.58 -30.93 6.56
C TYR A 688 9.44 -32.47 6.64
N ASP A 689 10.47 -33.20 6.19
CA ASP A 689 10.51 -34.68 6.18
C ASP A 689 9.26 -35.32 5.54
N GLY A 690 8.75 -34.74 4.46
CA GLY A 690 7.58 -35.27 3.73
C GLY A 690 6.29 -35.22 4.55
N ASP A 691 6.08 -34.14 5.30
CA ASP A 691 4.97 -33.92 6.24
C ASP A 691 5.02 -34.80 7.51
N ASP A 692 6.04 -35.66 7.69
CA ASP A 692 6.16 -36.53 8.87
C ASP A 692 6.90 -35.84 10.02
N ASN A 693 6.27 -34.82 10.59
CA ASN A 693 6.88 -34.00 11.63
C ASN A 693 5.85 -33.51 12.65
N ASP A 694 6.34 -32.91 13.74
CA ASP A 694 5.51 -32.46 14.86
C ASP A 694 4.61 -31.24 14.52
N VAL A 695 5.10 -30.27 13.74
CA VAL A 695 4.34 -29.12 13.24
C VAL A 695 3.15 -29.57 12.38
N SER A 696 3.39 -30.48 11.44
CA SER A 696 2.36 -31.11 10.58
C SER A 696 1.32 -31.87 11.42
N ARG A 697 1.77 -32.75 12.32
CA ARG A 697 0.87 -33.56 13.18
C ARG A 697 0.00 -32.69 14.08
N LEU A 698 0.57 -31.65 14.69
CA LEU A 698 -0.16 -30.73 15.55
C LEU A 698 -1.23 -29.97 14.75
N THR A 699 -0.85 -29.40 13.60
CA THR A 699 -1.79 -28.68 12.71
C THR A 699 -2.93 -29.61 12.27
N ALA A 700 -2.62 -30.86 11.91
CA ALA A 700 -3.64 -31.85 11.56
C ALA A 700 -4.54 -32.23 12.75
N ASN A 701 -4.02 -32.31 13.97
CA ASN A 701 -4.83 -32.56 15.17
C ASN A 701 -5.84 -31.43 15.43
N VAL A 702 -5.41 -30.17 15.24
CA VAL A 702 -6.27 -28.98 15.36
C VAL A 702 -7.40 -29.01 14.31
N LEU A 703 -7.08 -29.25 13.04
CA LEU A 703 -8.11 -29.31 12.01
C LEU A 703 -9.10 -30.46 12.26
N ARG A 704 -8.59 -31.63 12.67
CA ARG A 704 -9.42 -32.81 12.97
C ARG A 704 -10.37 -32.57 14.15
N SER A 705 -9.96 -31.86 15.21
CA SER A 705 -10.85 -31.54 16.34
C SER A 705 -12.01 -30.63 15.92
N TRP A 706 -11.82 -29.81 14.89
CA TRP A 706 -12.86 -28.95 14.30
C TRP A 706 -13.71 -29.68 13.23
N GLY A 707 -13.45 -30.97 13.02
CA GLY A 707 -14.13 -31.79 12.01
C GLY A 707 -13.72 -31.44 10.58
N VAL A 708 -12.50 -30.94 10.39
CA VAL A 708 -11.88 -30.65 9.09
C VAL A 708 -10.82 -31.71 8.79
N GLY A 709 -10.80 -32.20 7.54
CA GLY A 709 -9.88 -33.24 7.07
C GLY A 709 -10.47 -34.65 7.11
N PRO A 710 -9.70 -35.66 6.64
CA PRO A 710 -10.18 -37.04 6.55
C PRO A 710 -10.46 -37.61 7.95
N ALA A 711 -11.54 -38.40 8.06
CA ALA A 711 -11.84 -39.15 9.28
C ALA A 711 -10.70 -40.15 9.56
N LYS A 712 -10.36 -40.37 10.84
CA LYS A 712 -9.41 -41.43 11.21
C LYS A 712 -9.88 -42.75 10.61
N GLU A 713 -9.02 -43.43 9.83
CA GLU A 713 -9.15 -44.87 9.71
C GLU A 713 -8.94 -45.44 11.12
N GLU A 714 -10.00 -46.01 11.71
CA GLU A 714 -9.90 -46.76 12.95
C GLU A 714 -9.05 -48.01 12.67
N GLY A 715 -7.74 -47.90 12.96
CA GLY A 715 -6.78 -49.01 12.95
C GLY A 715 -6.84 -49.84 14.22
#